data_AF-A0A9C9BY57-F1
#
_entry.id   AF-A0A9C9BY57-F1
#
_cell.length_a   1.000
_cell.length_b   1.000
_cell.length_c   1.000
_cell.angle_alpha   90.00
_cell.angle_beta   90.00
_cell.angle_gamma   90.00
#
_symmetry.space_group_name_H-M   'P 1'
#
loop_
_entity.id
_entity.type
_entity.pdbx_description
1 polymer ?
#
loop_
_entity_poly.entity_id
_entity_poly.type
_entity_poly.pdbx_seq_one_letter_code
_entity_poly.pdbx_strand_id
1 'polypeptide(L)'
;MTTPRRSLYNRLPEIYHIRDLEQEPPGQLQAYLDVLDSVPAEIRDNIEALYHDFFIETCDDWVIPYLADLLGTTHLAGDPWTLRADVARTVHHRRRKGTLGAIESLTYALSGWAVHTVELRERVGWNQHLNHQRPDSGGLPPLPLGLATNKNISGAVRGGTVTLRDPALLGFINSPFDPFAHVVDLKPPQACAVGCNIPNLAIYLWRLKEYTVPVTRPFAADDIQDLSAGSGPGEAAYALRYEVHPLGEPMVLFNRHRFHADDEPPDLTRPDAVPGPMPMARLCSGAPTGNPHEYVDIDFYTTPWPQAPGNERPGLTLHMPEIPFGGFDWKYRGANLCAWEDGLFPPLGEHEIVIDPGHGRLLIGAGGGDRSAEAEPLAAGLYVSATHGFSGSTLGTTGAQPIPRADAPPGTLEVNFHIDQNGLRNQLNNLPGNGGDPVVIEIGDSLIHELDIAPLALHRSLWIRAASGRRPIIKLKQPLGFYPADVTGPDAEALMNSLNVRLEGLYITWDKDSPYFAADETPLIARAALNELIIDNCTLDPGSHEALDGSRLPARRAVQLDNTYGFTPDSTEEEAFNQIPRITVRRSICGPLAIDDGYTLQLIDSIVDAASGPGDTAPELAVRAVDDPENRWGPSLSVSGMSCFGRMRVESATGQGGIWLHRLEVHDNQQGCISFSYFSGIGDRLPRHHACVLGTDVHISMASDIFGQAGYGRLRLRSHRKILEQGPGNDAMGAFGYLLNTHKWKNINIRYREFMPVGIQPILIPVT
;
A
#
# COMPACT_ATOMS: atom_id res chain seq x y z
N MET A 1 11.05 -31.30 18.05
CA MET A 1 11.68 -31.81 19.30
C MET A 1 12.56 -30.71 19.89
N THR A 2 12.69 -30.57 21.21
CA THR A 2 13.43 -29.46 21.86
C THR A 2 14.88 -29.80 22.25
N THR A 3 15.43 -30.93 21.78
CA THR A 3 16.79 -31.33 22.14
C THR A 3 17.81 -30.60 21.26
N PRO A 4 18.81 -29.90 21.83
CA PRO A 4 19.78 -29.14 21.03
C PRO A 4 20.54 -30.07 20.07
N ARG A 5 20.67 -29.62 18.81
CA ARG A 5 21.35 -30.36 17.74
C ARG A 5 22.82 -30.56 18.13
N ARG A 6 23.27 -31.82 18.20
CA ARG A 6 24.67 -32.20 18.46
C ARG A 6 25.23 -32.94 17.25
N SER A 7 26.34 -32.44 16.69
CA SER A 7 27.13 -33.10 15.65
C SER A 7 27.57 -34.50 16.10
N LEU A 8 27.81 -35.39 15.14
CA LEU A 8 28.40 -36.71 15.39
C LEU A 8 29.75 -36.58 16.09
N TYR A 9 30.57 -35.59 15.72
CA TYR A 9 31.82 -35.30 16.40
C TYR A 9 31.59 -35.01 17.89
N ASN A 10 30.62 -34.15 18.23
CA ASN A 10 30.26 -33.82 19.63
C ASN A 10 29.60 -34.97 20.41
N ARG A 11 29.28 -36.09 19.75
CA ARG A 11 28.81 -37.32 20.39
C ARG A 11 29.94 -38.30 20.71
N LEU A 12 31.13 -38.10 20.13
CA LEU A 12 32.30 -38.93 20.43
C LEU A 12 32.87 -38.58 21.82
N PRO A 13 33.48 -39.55 22.50
CA PRO A 13 34.24 -39.27 23.72
C PRO A 13 35.42 -38.31 23.48
N GLU A 14 35.70 -37.45 24.47
CA GLU A 14 36.75 -36.41 24.44
C GLU A 14 38.13 -36.91 23.98
N ILE A 15 38.47 -38.18 24.28
CA ILE A 15 39.74 -38.80 23.88
C ILE A 15 39.97 -38.76 22.36
N TYR A 16 38.91 -38.83 21.55
CA TYR A 16 39.01 -38.73 20.10
C TYR A 16 39.18 -37.29 19.62
N HIS A 17 38.65 -36.31 20.37
CA HIS A 17 38.82 -34.89 20.05
C HIS A 17 40.28 -34.47 20.27
N ILE A 18 40.85 -34.89 21.40
CA ILE A 18 42.26 -34.65 21.71
C ILE A 18 43.17 -35.26 20.63
N ARG A 19 42.91 -36.51 20.22
CA ARG A 19 43.70 -37.19 19.18
C ARG A 19 43.57 -36.58 17.79
N ASP A 20 42.42 -35.99 17.47
CA ASP A 20 42.18 -35.31 16.19
C ASP A 20 42.91 -33.96 16.11
N LEU A 21 43.01 -33.25 17.24
CA LEU A 21 43.82 -32.03 17.37
C LEU A 21 45.32 -32.30 17.34
N GLU A 22 45.75 -33.52 17.69
CA GLU A 22 47.15 -33.97 17.63
C GLU A 22 47.62 -34.34 16.20
N GLN A 23 46.74 -34.42 15.19
CA GLN A 23 47.12 -34.70 13.79
C GLN A 23 47.65 -33.45 13.06
N GLU A 24 48.42 -33.64 11.98
CA GLU A 24 48.85 -32.56 11.09
C GLU A 24 48.30 -32.78 9.66
N PRO A 25 47.47 -31.86 9.12
CA PRO A 25 46.79 -30.75 9.81
C PRO A 25 45.76 -31.22 10.86
N PRO A 26 45.44 -30.42 11.90
CA PRO A 26 44.49 -30.78 12.95
C PRO A 26 43.05 -30.77 12.45
N GLY A 27 42.17 -31.58 13.07
CA GLY A 27 40.72 -31.56 12.80
C GLY A 27 40.27 -32.38 11.58
N GLN A 28 41.05 -33.37 11.15
CA GLN A 28 40.71 -34.20 9.99
C GLN A 28 39.51 -35.10 10.24
N LEU A 29 39.38 -35.67 11.44
CA LEU A 29 38.22 -36.48 11.82
C LEU A 29 36.97 -35.60 11.95
N GLN A 30 37.10 -34.40 12.52
CA GLN A 30 36.02 -33.43 12.55
C GLN A 30 35.56 -33.10 11.12
N ALA A 31 36.46 -32.72 10.22
CA ALA A 31 36.12 -32.40 8.84
C ALA A 31 35.44 -33.57 8.11
N TYR A 32 35.92 -34.80 8.33
CA TYR A 32 35.31 -36.01 7.76
C TYR A 32 33.90 -36.27 8.33
N LEU A 33 33.72 -36.13 9.64
CA LEU A 33 32.43 -36.34 10.30
C LEU A 33 31.44 -35.23 9.99
N ASP A 34 31.89 -33.99 9.79
CA ASP A 34 31.05 -32.87 9.38
C ASP A 34 30.43 -33.12 8.00
N VAL A 35 31.19 -33.73 7.07
CA VAL A 35 30.65 -34.17 5.77
C VAL A 35 29.62 -35.27 5.97
N LEU A 36 29.88 -36.25 6.84
CA LEU A 36 28.93 -37.33 7.16
C LEU A 36 27.71 -36.87 7.95
N ASP A 37 27.79 -35.77 8.69
CA ASP A 37 26.71 -35.21 9.52
C ASP A 37 25.58 -34.60 8.67
N SER A 38 25.87 -34.21 7.42
CA SER A 38 24.89 -33.66 6.48
C SER A 38 23.69 -34.60 6.27
N VAL A 39 23.95 -35.88 5.97
CA VAL A 39 22.92 -36.88 5.67
C VAL A 39 21.98 -37.17 6.86
N PRO A 40 22.45 -37.51 8.07
CA PRO A 40 21.57 -37.73 9.22
C PRO A 40 20.88 -36.44 9.70
N ALA A 41 21.48 -35.27 9.46
CA ALA A 41 20.80 -33.99 9.70
C ALA A 41 19.61 -33.82 8.75
N GLU A 42 19.80 -34.01 7.44
CA GLU A 42 18.73 -33.96 6.45
C GLU A 42 17.62 -34.99 6.72
N ILE A 43 17.96 -36.23 7.08
CA ILE A 43 16.97 -37.25 7.45
C ILE A 43 16.18 -36.82 8.69
N ARG A 44 16.86 -36.26 9.71
CA ARG A 44 16.17 -35.77 10.90
C ARG A 44 15.27 -34.58 10.57
N ASP A 45 15.73 -33.65 9.76
CA ASP A 45 14.94 -32.50 9.30
C ASP A 45 13.72 -32.97 8.51
N ASN A 46 13.86 -33.99 7.67
CA ASN A 46 12.74 -34.61 6.96
C ASN A 46 11.75 -35.29 7.93
N ILE A 47 12.21 -36.01 8.94
CA ILE A 47 11.34 -36.62 9.96
C ILE A 47 10.62 -35.54 10.78
N GLU A 48 11.31 -34.44 11.13
CA GLU A 48 10.69 -33.31 11.81
C GLU A 48 9.65 -32.64 10.92
N ALA A 49 9.93 -32.45 9.62
CA ALA A 49 8.97 -31.96 8.63
C ALA A 49 7.74 -32.88 8.53
N LEU A 50 7.92 -34.20 8.47
CA LEU A 50 6.82 -35.18 8.48
C LEU A 50 5.94 -35.09 9.73
N TYR A 51 6.51 -34.75 10.89
CA TYR A 51 5.72 -34.49 12.09
C TYR A 51 4.96 -33.17 11.99
N HIS A 52 5.59 -32.12 11.44
CA HIS A 52 4.94 -30.84 11.18
C HIS A 52 3.78 -30.95 10.19
N ASP A 53 3.86 -31.90 9.24
CA ASP A 53 2.81 -32.20 8.26
C ASP A 53 1.50 -32.71 8.85
N PHE A 54 1.50 -33.16 10.11
CA PHE A 54 0.26 -33.54 10.81
C PHE A 54 -0.56 -32.35 11.32
N PHE A 55 0.02 -31.15 11.37
CA PHE A 55 -0.64 -29.95 11.90
C PHE A 55 -0.81 -28.92 10.80
N ILE A 56 -2.04 -28.46 10.60
CA ILE A 56 -2.35 -27.51 9.52
C ILE A 56 -1.54 -26.22 9.65
N GLU A 57 -1.22 -25.78 10.86
CA GLU A 57 -0.46 -24.54 11.09
C GLU A 57 1.00 -24.66 10.65
N THR A 58 1.59 -25.85 10.69
CA THR A 58 3.02 -26.08 10.44
C THR A 58 3.34 -26.94 9.23
N CYS A 59 2.34 -27.60 8.62
CA CYS A 59 2.56 -28.51 7.51
C CYS A 59 3.16 -27.81 6.29
N ASP A 60 3.76 -28.59 5.39
CA ASP A 60 4.12 -28.10 4.08
C ASP A 60 2.86 -27.80 3.23
N ASP A 61 2.98 -26.87 2.29
CA ASP A 61 1.86 -26.38 1.50
C ASP A 61 1.18 -27.48 0.65
N TRP A 62 1.94 -28.48 0.22
CA TRP A 62 1.43 -29.61 -0.56
C TRP A 62 0.57 -30.58 0.27
N VAL A 63 0.66 -30.53 1.61
CA VAL A 63 -0.09 -31.41 2.53
C VAL A 63 -1.49 -30.87 2.83
N ILE A 64 -1.70 -29.56 2.64
CA ILE A 64 -2.98 -28.87 2.90
C ILE A 64 -4.19 -29.60 2.29
N PRO A 65 -4.17 -30.06 1.02
CA PRO A 65 -5.32 -30.77 0.43
C PRO A 65 -5.63 -32.11 1.11
N TYR A 66 -4.62 -32.82 1.65
CA TYR A 66 -4.83 -34.09 2.34
C TYR A 66 -5.49 -33.88 3.71
N LEU A 67 -5.11 -32.82 4.43
CA LEU A 67 -5.79 -32.41 5.67
C LEU A 67 -7.21 -31.92 5.38
N ALA A 68 -7.42 -31.22 4.26
CA ALA A 68 -8.75 -30.83 3.79
C ALA A 68 -9.64 -32.06 3.50
N ASP A 69 -9.10 -33.11 2.87
CA ASP A 69 -9.83 -34.36 2.61
C ASP A 69 -10.26 -35.07 3.89
N LEU A 70 -9.42 -35.05 4.93
CA LEU A 70 -9.79 -35.61 6.25
C LEU A 70 -11.01 -34.88 6.84
N LEU A 71 -11.11 -33.57 6.62
CA LEU A 71 -12.27 -32.78 7.02
C LEU A 71 -13.41 -32.86 5.99
N GLY A 72 -13.21 -33.46 4.82
CA GLY A 72 -14.17 -33.51 3.73
C GLY A 72 -14.52 -32.12 3.20
N THR A 73 -13.53 -31.24 3.01
CA THR A 73 -13.73 -29.91 2.41
C THR A 73 -13.28 -29.90 0.96
N THR A 74 -14.04 -29.18 0.11
CA THR A 74 -13.67 -28.98 -1.29
C THR A 74 -12.30 -28.31 -1.41
N HIS A 75 -11.45 -28.79 -2.33
CA HIS A 75 -10.13 -28.20 -2.58
C HIS A 75 -10.28 -26.84 -3.25
N LEU A 76 -9.43 -25.91 -2.82
CA LEU A 76 -9.37 -24.55 -3.33
C LEU A 76 -7.97 -24.29 -3.90
N ALA A 77 -7.86 -23.30 -4.78
CA ALA A 77 -6.58 -22.86 -5.35
C ALA A 77 -6.30 -21.41 -4.91
N GLY A 78 -5.04 -21.06 -4.71
CA GLY A 78 -4.63 -19.73 -4.30
C GLY A 78 -3.40 -19.74 -3.39
N ASP A 79 -3.26 -18.69 -2.59
CA ASP A 79 -2.18 -18.52 -1.63
C ASP A 79 -2.26 -19.59 -0.51
N PRO A 80 -1.20 -20.40 -0.30
CA PRO A 80 -1.19 -21.45 0.72
C PRO A 80 -1.57 -20.97 2.11
N TRP A 81 -1.22 -19.74 2.50
CA TRP A 81 -1.59 -19.17 3.79
C TRP A 81 -3.12 -19.08 3.96
N THR A 82 -3.83 -18.57 2.95
CA THR A 82 -5.31 -18.48 2.98
C THR A 82 -5.98 -19.85 2.98
N LEU A 83 -5.42 -20.81 2.23
CA LEU A 83 -5.90 -22.19 2.19
C LEU A 83 -5.75 -22.87 3.56
N ARG A 84 -4.61 -22.66 4.20
CA ARG A 84 -4.30 -23.14 5.55
C ARG A 84 -5.31 -22.60 6.57
N ALA A 85 -5.60 -21.30 6.51
CA ALA A 85 -6.57 -20.64 7.39
C ALA A 85 -8.00 -21.19 7.23
N ASP A 86 -8.44 -21.45 5.99
CA ASP A 86 -9.75 -22.04 5.67
C ASP A 86 -9.89 -23.48 6.23
N VAL A 87 -8.88 -24.32 5.98
CA VAL A 87 -8.86 -25.70 6.49
C VAL A 87 -8.86 -25.71 8.03
N ALA A 88 -8.02 -24.89 8.67
CA ALA A 88 -7.94 -24.78 10.12
C ALA A 88 -9.29 -24.38 10.77
N ARG A 89 -10.01 -23.44 10.16
CA ARG A 89 -11.29 -22.93 10.71
C ARG A 89 -12.52 -23.74 10.30
N THR A 90 -12.37 -24.74 9.45
CA THR A 90 -13.50 -25.52 8.91
C THR A 90 -14.40 -26.11 10.00
N VAL A 91 -13.83 -26.74 11.03
CA VAL A 91 -14.62 -27.36 12.13
C VAL A 91 -15.45 -26.32 12.86
N HIS A 92 -14.86 -25.15 13.10
CA HIS A 92 -15.51 -24.02 13.74
C HIS A 92 -16.69 -23.50 12.88
N HIS A 93 -16.47 -23.31 11.58
CA HIS A 93 -17.51 -22.88 10.65
C HIS A 93 -18.66 -23.89 10.53
N ARG A 94 -18.39 -25.19 10.58
CA ARG A 94 -19.44 -26.23 10.53
C ARG A 94 -20.34 -26.20 11.75
N ARG A 95 -19.78 -25.93 12.93
CA ARG A 95 -20.56 -25.78 14.18
C ARG A 95 -21.47 -24.56 14.18
N ARG A 96 -21.10 -23.51 13.44
CA ARG A 96 -21.82 -22.22 13.35
C ARG A 96 -22.40 -21.98 11.96
N LYS A 97 -22.65 -23.04 11.20
CA LYS A 97 -23.10 -22.96 9.82
C LYS A 97 -24.41 -22.16 9.73
N GLY A 98 -24.45 -21.20 8.81
CA GLY A 98 -25.62 -20.33 8.59
C GLY A 98 -25.73 -19.10 9.48
N THR A 99 -24.74 -18.80 10.34
CA THR A 99 -24.69 -17.55 11.10
C THR A 99 -23.89 -16.46 10.38
N LEU A 100 -24.20 -15.19 10.64
CA LEU A 100 -23.47 -14.04 10.06
C LEU A 100 -21.98 -14.08 10.39
N GLY A 101 -21.62 -14.26 11.66
CA GLY A 101 -20.23 -14.33 12.10
C GLY A 101 -19.45 -15.50 11.47
N ALA A 102 -20.10 -16.62 11.13
CA ALA A 102 -19.44 -17.69 10.39
C ALA A 102 -19.12 -17.28 8.95
N ILE A 103 -20.04 -16.56 8.28
CA ILE A 103 -19.83 -16.03 6.93
C ILE A 103 -18.73 -14.97 6.93
N GLU A 104 -18.73 -14.05 7.90
CA GLU A 104 -17.70 -13.01 8.02
C GLU A 104 -16.33 -13.62 8.27
N SER A 105 -16.21 -14.51 9.25
CA SER A 105 -14.93 -15.14 9.55
C SER A 105 -14.43 -16.03 8.41
N LEU A 106 -15.31 -16.74 7.70
CA LEU A 106 -14.95 -17.54 6.52
C LEU A 106 -14.41 -16.64 5.41
N THR A 107 -15.12 -15.55 5.14
CA THR A 107 -14.78 -14.61 4.07
C THR A 107 -13.47 -13.88 4.38
N TYR A 108 -13.27 -13.49 5.64
CA TYR A 108 -12.00 -12.93 6.13
C TYR A 108 -10.84 -13.92 5.97
N ALA A 109 -11.02 -15.19 6.36
CA ALA A 109 -9.98 -16.21 6.26
C ALA A 109 -9.51 -16.45 4.81
N LEU A 110 -10.43 -16.44 3.84
CA LEU A 110 -10.12 -16.69 2.43
C LEU A 110 -9.57 -15.47 1.68
N SER A 111 -9.93 -14.25 2.10
CA SER A 111 -9.57 -13.03 1.36
C SER A 111 -8.51 -12.17 2.04
N GLY A 112 -8.46 -12.20 3.37
CA GLY A 112 -7.74 -11.24 4.21
C GLY A 112 -8.37 -9.85 4.23
N TRP A 113 -9.56 -9.67 3.66
CA TRP A 113 -10.27 -8.38 3.65
C TRP A 113 -11.17 -8.25 4.86
N ALA A 114 -11.31 -7.05 5.42
CA ALA A 114 -12.37 -6.79 6.38
C ALA A 114 -13.73 -7.07 5.73
N VAL A 115 -14.67 -7.59 6.52
CA VAL A 115 -15.97 -8.07 6.03
C VAL A 115 -17.07 -7.61 6.97
N HIS A 116 -18.16 -7.12 6.40
CA HIS A 116 -19.39 -6.87 7.15
C HIS A 116 -20.58 -7.47 6.42
N THR A 117 -21.32 -8.32 7.10
CA THR A 117 -22.48 -9.02 6.55
C THR A 117 -23.77 -8.45 7.10
N VAL A 118 -24.71 -8.10 6.21
CA VAL A 118 -25.99 -7.50 6.57
C VAL A 118 -27.13 -8.29 5.95
N GLU A 119 -28.08 -8.71 6.78
CA GLU A 119 -29.35 -9.28 6.32
C GLU A 119 -30.26 -8.18 5.75
N LEU A 120 -30.45 -8.14 4.44
CA LEU A 120 -31.20 -7.05 3.82
C LEU A 120 -32.70 -7.11 4.11
N ARG A 121 -33.25 -8.27 4.50
CA ARG A 121 -34.63 -8.38 4.99
C ARG A 121 -34.92 -7.47 6.19
N GLU A 122 -33.90 -7.17 6.99
CA GLU A 122 -34.03 -6.28 8.15
C GLU A 122 -34.00 -4.80 7.75
N ARG A 123 -33.41 -4.50 6.58
CA ARG A 123 -33.34 -3.17 5.96
C ARG A 123 -34.52 -2.89 5.04
N VAL A 124 -35.47 -3.80 4.87
CA VAL A 124 -36.69 -3.54 4.07
C VAL A 124 -37.74 -2.86 4.94
N GLY A 125 -38.41 -1.84 4.39
CA GLY A 125 -39.58 -1.22 5.02
C GLY A 125 -40.79 -2.17 5.06
N TRP A 126 -41.44 -2.29 6.22
CA TRP A 126 -42.64 -3.12 6.43
C TRP A 126 -43.84 -2.27 6.82
N ASN A 127 -44.97 -2.45 6.14
CA ASN A 127 -46.26 -1.94 6.61
C ASN A 127 -46.85 -2.93 7.63
N GLN A 128 -46.79 -2.62 8.92
CA GLN A 128 -47.29 -3.50 9.97
C GLN A 128 -48.81 -3.40 10.11
N HIS A 129 -49.46 -4.56 10.26
CA HIS A 129 -50.88 -4.60 10.59
C HIS A 129 -51.09 -4.15 12.04
N LEU A 130 -52.07 -3.26 12.29
CA LEU A 130 -52.29 -2.66 13.62
C LEU A 130 -52.56 -3.70 14.73
N ASN A 131 -53.15 -4.85 14.39
CA ASN A 131 -53.40 -5.94 15.35
C ASN A 131 -52.18 -6.84 15.63
N HIS A 132 -51.07 -6.68 14.89
CA HIS A 132 -49.84 -7.46 15.06
C HIS A 132 -48.63 -6.54 14.94
N GLN A 133 -48.57 -5.56 15.86
CA GLN A 133 -47.37 -4.78 16.08
C GLN A 133 -46.28 -5.71 16.64
N ARG A 134 -45.03 -5.49 16.24
CA ARG A 134 -43.86 -6.18 16.83
C ARG A 134 -43.03 -5.24 17.71
N PRO A 135 -43.44 -5.01 18.98
CA PRO A 135 -42.76 -4.10 19.90
C PRO A 135 -41.35 -4.55 20.30
N ASP A 136 -41.14 -5.86 20.45
CA ASP A 136 -39.86 -6.54 20.73
C ASP A 136 -38.85 -6.42 19.58
N SER A 137 -39.31 -5.98 18.41
CA SER A 137 -38.54 -5.73 17.19
C SER A 137 -38.79 -4.30 16.66
N GLY A 138 -38.82 -3.30 17.54
CA GLY A 138 -38.81 -1.87 17.19
C GLY A 138 -40.13 -1.11 17.32
N GLY A 139 -41.16 -1.67 17.96
CA GLY A 139 -42.46 -1.00 18.14
C GLY A 139 -42.55 -0.02 19.33
N LEU A 140 -41.43 0.61 19.73
CA LEU A 140 -41.50 1.89 20.45
C LEU A 140 -41.49 3.03 19.41
N PRO A 141 -42.28 4.11 19.60
CA PRO A 141 -42.36 5.22 18.66
C PRO A 141 -40.99 5.90 18.42
N PRO A 142 -40.79 6.62 17.30
CA PRO A 142 -39.47 6.97 16.76
C PRO A 142 -38.66 8.04 17.53
N LEU A 143 -39.07 8.45 18.73
CA LEU A 143 -38.39 9.49 19.51
C LEU A 143 -38.58 9.25 21.01
N PRO A 144 -37.56 9.39 21.87
CA PRO A 144 -36.12 9.12 21.77
C PRO A 144 -35.74 7.92 22.69
N LEU A 145 -34.48 7.46 22.67
CA LEU A 145 -33.71 6.79 23.76
C LEU A 145 -32.90 5.55 23.34
N GLY A 146 -33.29 4.77 22.33
CA GLY A 146 -32.61 3.49 22.05
C GLY A 146 -31.22 3.60 21.38
N LEU A 147 -31.07 4.49 20.39
CA LEU A 147 -29.79 4.66 19.68
C LEU A 147 -28.75 5.43 20.50
N ALA A 148 -29.20 6.41 21.29
CA ALA A 148 -28.32 7.21 22.16
C ALA A 148 -27.77 6.41 23.36
N THR A 149 -28.48 5.38 23.83
CA THR A 149 -28.06 4.58 25.00
C THR A 149 -27.22 3.36 24.63
N ASN A 150 -27.38 2.80 23.42
CA ASN A 150 -26.71 1.54 23.07
C ASN A 150 -25.50 1.67 22.13
N LYS A 151 -25.18 2.84 21.56
CA LYS A 151 -24.12 3.02 20.53
C LYS A 151 -24.17 2.00 19.38
N ASN A 152 -25.24 1.21 19.27
CA ASN A 152 -25.34 0.10 18.34
C ASN A 152 -25.97 0.60 17.03
N ILE A 153 -25.16 1.30 16.27
CA ILE A 153 -25.49 1.85 14.94
C ILE A 153 -25.90 0.73 13.96
N SER A 154 -25.45 -0.51 14.22
CA SER A 154 -25.75 -1.66 13.36
C SER A 154 -27.21 -2.12 13.42
N GLY A 155 -27.99 -1.71 14.44
CA GLY A 155 -29.38 -2.14 14.60
C GLY A 155 -30.32 -1.65 13.48
N ALA A 156 -31.26 -2.49 13.07
CA ALA A 156 -32.27 -2.12 12.07
C ALA A 156 -33.31 -1.14 12.63
N VAL A 157 -33.40 0.07 12.06
CA VAL A 157 -34.46 1.03 12.38
C VAL A 157 -35.70 0.71 11.54
N ARG A 158 -36.59 -0.12 12.09
CA ARG A 158 -37.83 -0.57 11.43
C ARG A 158 -38.93 0.48 11.62
N GLY A 159 -39.08 1.40 10.67
CA GLY A 159 -40.10 2.45 10.75
C GLY A 159 -40.11 3.48 9.63
N GLY A 160 -39.11 3.48 8.73
CA GLY A 160 -39.08 4.31 7.52
C GLY A 160 -38.88 5.82 7.75
N THR A 161 -38.85 6.31 8.99
CA THR A 161 -38.60 7.72 9.30
C THR A 161 -37.12 7.95 9.65
N VAL A 162 -36.51 8.94 9.00
CA VAL A 162 -35.09 9.31 9.18
C VAL A 162 -34.98 10.59 10.02
N THR A 163 -34.07 10.62 11.00
CA THR A 163 -33.77 11.84 11.77
C THR A 163 -32.79 12.73 11.01
N LEU A 164 -33.20 13.95 10.66
CA LEU A 164 -32.33 14.92 9.99
C LEU A 164 -31.38 15.67 10.94
N ARG A 165 -31.53 15.47 12.25
CA ARG A 165 -30.76 16.19 13.28
C ARG A 165 -29.42 15.53 13.60
N ASP A 166 -29.18 14.33 13.08
CA ASP A 166 -27.97 13.57 13.36
C ASP A 166 -27.17 13.35 12.07
N PRO A 167 -26.30 14.29 11.69
CA PRO A 167 -25.51 14.17 10.47
C PRO A 167 -24.57 12.97 10.50
N ALA A 168 -24.13 12.52 11.67
CA ALA A 168 -23.24 11.37 11.81
C ALA A 168 -23.93 10.06 11.42
N LEU A 169 -25.20 9.89 11.81
CA LEU A 169 -26.02 8.75 11.38
C LEU A 169 -26.37 8.82 9.89
N LEU A 170 -26.69 10.02 9.38
CA LEU A 170 -26.95 10.25 7.96
C LEU A 170 -25.73 9.98 7.07
N GLY A 171 -24.52 10.14 7.60
CA GLY A 171 -23.27 9.81 6.90
C GLY A 171 -23.16 8.35 6.48
N PHE A 172 -23.95 7.45 7.10
CA PHE A 172 -23.99 6.03 6.73
C PHE A 172 -25.01 5.68 5.64
N ILE A 173 -25.79 6.63 5.13
CA ILE A 173 -26.74 6.37 4.02
C ILE A 173 -26.00 5.76 2.83
N ASN A 174 -26.54 4.65 2.28
CA ASN A 174 -25.94 3.89 1.17
C ASN A 174 -24.54 3.32 1.46
N SER A 175 -24.11 3.30 2.72
CA SER A 175 -22.84 2.69 3.16
C SER A 175 -23.08 1.26 3.68
N PRO A 176 -22.01 0.50 3.99
CA PRO A 176 -22.12 -0.82 4.62
C PRO A 176 -22.92 -0.83 5.93
N PHE A 177 -22.90 0.29 6.67
CA PHE A 177 -23.53 0.42 7.99
C PHE A 177 -24.83 1.22 7.93
N ASP A 178 -25.46 1.31 6.76
CA ASP A 178 -26.73 2.02 6.58
C ASP A 178 -27.81 1.46 7.54
N PRO A 179 -28.26 2.25 8.54
CA PRO A 179 -29.24 1.77 9.51
C PRO A 179 -30.68 1.81 8.98
N PHE A 180 -30.92 2.50 7.86
CA PHE A 180 -32.23 2.93 7.42
C PHE A 180 -33.00 1.85 6.64
N ALA A 181 -34.32 2.01 6.61
CA ALA A 181 -35.21 1.13 5.86
C ALA A 181 -35.33 1.60 4.40
N HIS A 182 -35.22 0.65 3.47
CA HIS A 182 -35.28 0.82 2.03
C HIS A 182 -36.52 0.14 1.46
N VAL A 183 -36.94 0.59 0.27
CA VAL A 183 -37.97 -0.11 -0.51
C VAL A 183 -37.37 -1.37 -1.12
N VAL A 184 -38.19 -2.41 -1.28
CA VAL A 184 -37.76 -3.67 -1.92
C VAL A 184 -37.31 -3.39 -3.34
N ASP A 185 -36.08 -3.81 -3.67
CA ASP A 185 -35.57 -3.85 -5.02
C ASP A 185 -35.78 -5.25 -5.63
N LEU A 186 -36.58 -5.30 -6.70
CA LEU A 186 -36.89 -6.51 -7.46
C LEU A 186 -35.97 -6.70 -8.68
N LYS A 187 -35.04 -5.77 -8.93
CA LYS A 187 -34.05 -5.93 -10.00
C LYS A 187 -33.14 -7.13 -9.70
N PRO A 188 -32.64 -7.82 -10.73
CA PRO A 188 -31.61 -8.82 -10.54
C PRO A 188 -30.43 -8.22 -9.77
N PRO A 189 -29.94 -8.89 -8.71
CA PRO A 189 -28.82 -8.38 -7.95
C PRO A 189 -27.58 -8.31 -8.85
N GLN A 190 -26.92 -7.16 -8.82
CA GLN A 190 -25.67 -6.92 -9.53
C GLN A 190 -24.53 -6.90 -8.53
N ALA A 191 -23.32 -7.31 -8.92
CA ALA A 191 -22.12 -7.38 -8.07
C ALA A 191 -21.64 -6.03 -7.47
N CYS A 192 -22.40 -4.95 -7.64
CA CYS A 192 -22.13 -3.62 -7.11
C CYS A 192 -23.38 -2.89 -6.61
N ALA A 193 -24.56 -3.53 -6.62
CA ALA A 193 -25.80 -2.93 -6.16
C ALA A 193 -26.34 -3.75 -5.01
N VAL A 194 -26.57 -3.10 -3.86
CA VAL A 194 -27.05 -3.75 -2.63
C VAL A 194 -28.37 -4.49 -2.88
N GLY A 195 -29.29 -3.87 -3.63
CA GLY A 195 -30.55 -4.48 -4.06
C GLY A 195 -31.34 -5.04 -2.89
N CYS A 196 -31.86 -4.17 -2.00
CA CYS A 196 -32.52 -4.58 -0.76
C CYS A 196 -33.72 -5.50 -1.02
N ASN A 197 -33.62 -6.77 -0.64
CA ASN A 197 -34.68 -7.75 -0.78
C ASN A 197 -34.61 -8.81 0.33
N ILE A 198 -35.68 -9.55 0.54
CA ILE A 198 -35.82 -10.54 1.61
C ILE A 198 -34.78 -11.68 1.54
N PRO A 199 -34.49 -12.31 0.39
CA PRO A 199 -33.51 -13.40 0.35
C PRO A 199 -32.06 -12.90 0.33
N ASN A 200 -31.83 -11.61 0.18
CA ASN A 200 -30.51 -11.07 -0.10
C ASN A 200 -29.69 -10.88 1.19
N LEU A 201 -28.45 -11.36 1.15
CA LEU A 201 -27.45 -11.15 2.17
C LEU A 201 -26.32 -10.30 1.58
N ALA A 202 -26.22 -9.05 2.01
CA ALA A 202 -25.14 -8.18 1.57
C ALA A 202 -23.86 -8.50 2.34
N ILE A 203 -22.75 -8.63 1.62
CA ILE A 203 -21.43 -8.91 2.19
C ILE A 203 -20.49 -7.85 1.65
N TYR A 204 -20.23 -6.87 2.49
CA TYR A 204 -19.36 -5.75 2.19
C TYR A 204 -17.90 -6.15 2.43
N LEU A 205 -17.04 -5.85 1.46
CA LEU A 205 -15.64 -6.26 1.45
C LEU A 205 -14.72 -5.08 1.23
N TRP A 206 -13.89 -4.76 2.22
CA TRP A 206 -12.87 -3.72 2.10
C TRP A 206 -11.62 -4.30 1.45
N ARG A 207 -11.50 -4.04 0.15
CA ARG A 207 -10.40 -4.54 -0.69
C ARG A 207 -9.11 -3.72 -0.57
N LEU A 208 -9.22 -2.49 -0.06
CA LEU A 208 -8.06 -1.64 0.18
C LEU A 208 -7.47 -2.02 1.53
N LYS A 209 -6.15 -2.10 1.57
CA LYS A 209 -5.40 -2.29 2.81
C LYS A 209 -5.04 -0.92 3.36
N GLU A 210 -5.16 -0.78 4.65
CA GLU A 210 -4.74 0.38 5.41
C GLU A 210 -3.22 0.37 5.63
N TYR A 211 -2.58 1.52 5.41
CA TYR A 211 -1.17 1.74 5.66
C TYR A 211 -1.00 2.96 6.54
N THR A 212 -0.46 2.76 7.74
CA THR A 212 -0.18 3.83 8.68
C THR A 212 1.24 4.31 8.50
N VAL A 213 1.40 5.54 8.04
CA VAL A 213 2.67 6.25 8.18
C VAL A 213 2.80 6.59 9.67
N PRO A 214 3.90 6.19 10.35
CA PRO A 214 4.10 6.46 11.77
C PRO A 214 4.41 7.96 11.94
N VAL A 215 5.51 8.35 12.59
CA VAL A 215 5.78 9.78 12.83
C VAL A 215 6.29 10.47 11.56
N THR A 216 5.55 11.46 11.08
CA THR A 216 6.01 12.40 10.04
C THR A 216 5.57 13.85 10.34
N ARG A 217 6.13 14.82 9.62
CA ARG A 217 5.73 16.23 9.74
C ARG A 217 4.67 16.55 8.68
N PRO A 218 3.51 17.13 9.07
CA PRO A 218 2.54 17.60 8.09
C PRO A 218 3.09 18.82 7.32
N PHE A 219 2.55 19.06 6.13
CA PHE A 219 2.89 20.24 5.34
C PHE A 219 2.13 21.45 5.87
N ALA A 220 2.83 22.53 6.23
CA ALA A 220 2.21 23.80 6.61
C ALA A 220 1.83 24.58 5.34
N ALA A 221 0.52 24.79 5.13
CA ALA A 221 0.03 25.43 3.90
C ALA A 221 0.31 26.94 3.87
N ASP A 222 0.15 27.60 5.02
CA ASP A 222 0.37 29.03 5.21
C ASP A 222 1.12 29.27 6.54
N ASP A 223 1.62 30.49 6.75
CA ASP A 223 2.03 30.94 8.08
C ASP A 223 0.82 31.04 9.03
N ILE A 224 1.07 31.10 10.34
CA ILE A 224 0.04 31.21 11.38
C ILE A 224 -0.88 32.41 11.09
N GLN A 225 -2.17 32.14 10.89
CA GLN A 225 -3.17 33.17 10.62
C GLN A 225 -3.64 33.83 11.92
N ASP A 226 -3.61 35.15 11.98
CA ASP A 226 -4.14 35.95 13.08
C ASP A 226 -5.63 36.26 12.86
N LEU A 227 -6.47 35.77 13.77
CA LEU A 227 -7.93 35.94 13.80
C LEU A 227 -8.39 36.86 14.94
N SER A 228 -7.46 37.41 15.75
CA SER A 228 -7.75 38.16 16.97
C SER A 228 -8.64 39.39 16.77
N ALA A 229 -8.59 40.02 15.59
CA ALA A 229 -9.38 41.21 15.27
C ALA A 229 -10.90 40.93 15.08
N GLY A 230 -11.29 39.65 14.94
CA GLY A 230 -12.68 39.25 14.68
C GLY A 230 -13.23 38.17 15.62
N SER A 231 -12.39 37.58 16.49
CA SER A 231 -12.75 36.48 17.39
C SER A 231 -13.70 36.91 18.51
N GLY A 232 -14.83 36.22 18.63
CA GLY A 232 -15.74 36.28 19.78
C GLY A 232 -15.27 35.43 20.97
N PRO A 233 -15.98 35.47 22.12
CA PRO A 233 -15.64 34.65 23.29
C PRO A 233 -15.66 33.15 22.96
N GLY A 234 -14.52 32.47 23.12
CA GLY A 234 -14.36 31.03 22.83
C GLY A 234 -14.01 30.68 21.38
N GLU A 235 -13.81 31.69 20.52
CA GLU A 235 -13.25 31.54 19.18
C GLU A 235 -11.73 31.65 19.22
N ALA A 236 -11.04 30.89 18.36
CA ALA A 236 -9.58 30.88 18.32
C ALA A 236 -9.02 32.24 17.87
N ALA A 237 -8.00 32.72 18.59
CA ALA A 237 -7.24 33.91 18.20
C ALA A 237 -6.29 33.63 17.03
N TYR A 238 -5.82 32.38 16.88
CA TYR A 238 -4.91 31.97 15.83
C TYR A 238 -5.37 30.67 15.16
N ALA A 239 -5.15 30.57 13.85
CA ALA A 239 -5.43 29.37 13.07
C ALA A 239 -4.18 28.84 12.37
N LEU A 240 -3.95 27.53 12.48
CA LEU A 240 -2.86 26.84 11.80
C LEU A 240 -3.43 25.87 10.76
N ARG A 241 -3.00 26.03 9.50
CA ARG A 241 -3.46 25.26 8.34
C ARG A 241 -2.42 24.22 7.95
N TYR A 242 -2.82 22.96 7.95
CA TYR A 242 -1.97 21.84 7.62
C TYR A 242 -2.60 20.93 6.57
N GLU A 243 -1.75 20.40 5.71
CA GLU A 243 -2.06 19.22 4.92
C GLU A 243 -1.32 18.02 5.52
N VAL A 244 -2.04 16.93 5.74
CA VAL A 244 -1.52 15.76 6.45
C VAL A 244 -0.43 15.06 5.65
N HIS A 245 -0.50 15.09 4.31
CA HIS A 245 0.58 14.57 3.48
C HIS A 245 1.81 15.50 3.58
N PRO A 246 3.02 14.97 3.85
CA PRO A 246 4.21 15.81 4.06
C PRO A 246 4.60 16.70 2.87
N LEU A 247 4.14 16.37 1.65
CA LEU A 247 4.42 17.14 0.43
C LEU A 247 3.32 18.15 0.06
N GLY A 248 2.27 18.29 0.87
CA GLY A 248 1.14 19.15 0.55
C GLY A 248 0.31 18.60 -0.63
N GLU A 249 0.07 17.30 -0.63
CA GLU A 249 -0.75 16.63 -1.65
C GLU A 249 -2.06 16.13 -1.01
N PRO A 250 -3.20 16.15 -1.72
CA PRO A 250 -4.44 15.62 -1.18
C PRO A 250 -4.33 14.14 -0.82
N MET A 251 -4.74 13.78 0.40
CA MET A 251 -4.68 12.40 0.88
C MET A 251 -5.96 12.03 1.65
N VAL A 252 -6.68 11.02 1.16
CA VAL A 252 -7.86 10.49 1.85
C VAL A 252 -7.42 9.80 3.14
N LEU A 253 -7.95 10.25 4.28
CA LEU A 253 -7.67 9.68 5.59
C LEU A 253 -8.51 8.43 5.81
N PHE A 254 -7.84 7.33 6.13
CA PHE A 254 -8.46 6.04 6.42
C PHE A 254 -8.46 5.76 7.90
N ASN A 255 -9.48 5.07 8.37
CA ASN A 255 -9.46 4.42 9.67
C ASN A 255 -8.69 3.09 9.60
N ARG A 256 -8.23 2.60 10.75
CA ARG A 256 -7.54 1.31 10.87
C ARG A 256 -8.50 0.17 11.13
N HIS A 257 -8.20 -1.00 10.58
CA HIS A 257 -8.90 -2.23 10.94
C HIS A 257 -8.45 -2.65 12.34
N ARG A 258 -9.33 -2.53 13.34
CA ARG A 258 -9.07 -2.99 14.71
C ARG A 258 -9.83 -4.28 14.95
N PHE A 259 -9.17 -5.39 14.68
CA PHE A 259 -9.70 -6.74 14.81
C PHE A 259 -8.91 -7.51 15.88
N HIS A 260 -9.62 -8.05 16.86
CA HIS A 260 -9.06 -8.94 17.86
C HIS A 260 -9.54 -10.37 17.61
N ALA A 261 -8.62 -11.23 17.15
CA ALA A 261 -8.95 -12.61 16.83
C ALA A 261 -9.34 -13.46 18.05
N ASP A 262 -8.87 -13.05 19.23
CA ASP A 262 -9.07 -13.75 20.51
C ASP A 262 -10.36 -13.35 21.23
N ASP A 263 -11.05 -12.29 20.78
CA ASP A 263 -12.35 -11.92 21.31
C ASP A 263 -13.35 -13.08 21.06
N GLU A 264 -14.24 -13.36 22.02
CA GLU A 264 -15.25 -14.42 21.88
C GLU A 264 -16.69 -13.89 22.07
N PRO A 265 -17.48 -13.73 20.99
CA PRO A 265 -17.10 -13.88 19.58
C PRO A 265 -16.25 -12.68 19.09
N PRO A 266 -15.37 -12.89 18.10
CA PRO A 266 -14.61 -11.79 17.54
C PRO A 266 -15.53 -10.83 16.79
N ASP A 267 -15.45 -9.54 17.10
CA ASP A 267 -16.23 -8.50 16.42
C ASP A 267 -15.45 -8.00 15.20
N LEU A 268 -15.80 -8.56 14.04
CA LEU A 268 -15.21 -8.20 12.75
C LEU A 268 -15.79 -6.91 12.16
N THR A 269 -16.78 -6.29 12.82
CA THR A 269 -17.80 -5.48 12.12
C THR A 269 -18.17 -4.15 12.74
N ARG A 270 -17.33 -3.55 13.57
CA ARG A 270 -17.65 -2.21 14.08
C ARG A 270 -17.50 -1.16 12.98
N PRO A 271 -18.47 -0.23 12.82
CA PRO A 271 -18.35 0.88 11.86
C PRO A 271 -17.11 1.75 12.12
N ASP A 272 -16.66 1.75 13.38
CA ASP A 272 -15.53 2.53 13.88
C ASP A 272 -14.21 1.77 13.84
N ALA A 273 -14.21 0.49 13.44
CA ALA A 273 -13.03 -0.36 13.45
C ALA A 273 -12.74 -1.01 12.10
N VAL A 274 -13.39 -0.56 11.01
CA VAL A 274 -13.14 -1.07 9.65
C VAL A 274 -12.15 -0.17 8.88
N PRO A 275 -11.36 -0.75 7.96
CA PRO A 275 -10.42 0.00 7.15
C PRO A 275 -11.16 0.70 6.01
N GLY A 276 -11.35 2.01 6.10
CA GLY A 276 -12.01 2.79 5.05
C GLY A 276 -11.91 4.29 5.28
N PRO A 277 -12.32 5.13 4.31
CA PRO A 277 -12.32 6.57 4.45
C PRO A 277 -13.07 7.01 5.71
N MET A 278 -12.49 7.93 6.48
CA MET A 278 -13.12 8.39 7.72
C MET A 278 -14.41 9.17 7.41
N PRO A 279 -15.55 8.79 8.01
CA PRO A 279 -16.79 9.53 7.83
C PRO A 279 -16.72 10.90 8.51
N MET A 280 -16.69 11.97 7.72
CA MET A 280 -16.56 13.37 8.19
C MET A 280 -17.49 13.70 9.36
N ALA A 281 -18.78 13.40 9.26
CA ALA A 281 -19.75 13.74 10.31
C ALA A 281 -19.55 12.97 11.63
N ARG A 282 -18.87 11.81 11.62
CA ARG A 282 -18.53 11.07 12.84
C ARG A 282 -17.40 11.70 13.63
N LEU A 283 -16.59 12.55 12.99
CA LEU A 283 -15.52 13.32 13.63
C LEU A 283 -16.03 14.50 14.47
N CYS A 284 -17.32 14.84 14.38
CA CYS A 284 -17.88 15.97 15.12
C CYS A 284 -18.22 15.58 16.57
N SER A 285 -17.51 16.13 17.56
CA SER A 285 -17.79 15.91 19.00
C SER A 285 -19.20 16.31 19.41
N GLY A 286 -19.80 17.31 18.74
CA GLY A 286 -21.14 17.81 19.05
C GLY A 286 -22.31 17.05 18.39
N ALA A 287 -22.04 16.10 17.49
CA ALA A 287 -23.09 15.33 16.83
C ALA A 287 -23.66 14.25 17.77
N PRO A 288 -24.98 13.97 17.78
CA PRO A 288 -25.58 12.97 18.68
C PRO A 288 -24.96 11.58 18.57
N THR A 289 -24.65 11.14 17.35
CA THR A 289 -23.90 9.91 17.07
C THR A 289 -22.49 10.24 16.58
N GLY A 290 -21.86 11.32 17.05
CA GLY A 290 -20.43 11.57 16.85
C GLY A 290 -19.58 10.59 17.68
N ASN A 291 -18.42 10.17 17.18
CA ASN A 291 -17.46 9.37 17.95
C ASN A 291 -16.00 9.62 17.49
N PRO A 292 -15.50 10.85 17.60
CA PRO A 292 -14.18 11.22 17.05
C PRO A 292 -13.02 10.42 17.63
N HIS A 293 -13.10 9.99 18.89
CA HIS A 293 -12.02 9.26 19.57
C HIS A 293 -11.69 7.89 18.96
N GLU A 294 -12.59 7.32 18.14
CA GLU A 294 -12.29 6.09 17.40
C GLU A 294 -11.55 6.33 16.07
N TYR A 295 -11.37 7.59 15.68
CA TYR A 295 -10.76 7.99 14.40
C TYR A 295 -9.53 8.88 14.60
N VAL A 296 -9.54 9.71 15.64
CA VAL A 296 -8.50 10.69 15.94
C VAL A 296 -8.08 10.55 17.39
N ASP A 297 -6.76 10.52 17.60
CA ASP A 297 -6.12 10.54 18.92
C ASP A 297 -5.11 11.69 19.00
N ILE A 298 -4.88 12.21 20.21
CA ILE A 298 -3.83 13.20 20.49
C ILE A 298 -2.84 12.57 21.44
N ASP A 299 -1.59 12.53 21.02
CA ASP A 299 -0.49 11.96 21.78
C ASP A 299 0.46 13.05 22.24
N PHE A 300 0.49 13.30 23.55
CA PHE A 300 1.40 14.28 24.13
C PHE A 300 2.77 13.65 24.39
N TYR A 301 3.82 14.31 23.91
CA TYR A 301 5.19 13.82 24.06
C TYR A 301 6.07 14.78 24.86
N THR A 302 6.99 14.20 25.66
CA THR A 302 7.98 14.92 26.48
C THR A 302 9.40 14.75 25.99
N THR A 303 9.63 13.77 25.12
CA THR A 303 10.89 13.53 24.45
C THR A 303 11.13 14.59 23.37
N PRO A 304 12.35 14.72 22.81
CA PRO A 304 12.59 15.70 21.76
C PRO A 304 11.79 15.43 20.46
N TRP A 305 11.32 14.20 20.27
CA TRP A 305 10.38 13.79 19.21
C TRP A 305 9.46 12.67 19.70
N PRO A 306 8.26 12.51 19.10
CA PRO A 306 7.31 11.49 19.52
C PRO A 306 7.72 10.08 19.09
N GLN A 307 7.15 9.08 19.77
CA GLN A 307 7.30 7.67 19.39
C GLN A 307 6.21 7.26 18.40
N ALA A 308 6.46 6.17 17.65
CA ALA A 308 5.47 5.62 16.75
C ALA A 308 4.21 5.18 17.51
N PRO A 309 3.01 5.41 16.97
CA PRO A 309 1.78 4.99 17.61
C PRO A 309 1.71 3.46 17.70
N GLY A 310 1.09 2.95 18.77
CA GLY A 310 0.82 1.52 18.92
C GLY A 310 -0.16 0.98 17.87
N ASN A 311 -0.27 -0.34 17.79
CA ASN A 311 -1.17 -0.99 16.82
C ASN A 311 -2.67 -0.75 17.08
N GLU A 312 -3.02 -0.37 18.31
CA GLU A 312 -4.39 -0.15 18.76
C GLU A 312 -4.90 1.29 18.53
N ARG A 313 -4.01 2.23 18.17
CA ARG A 313 -4.39 3.62 17.95
C ARG A 313 -5.23 3.80 16.68
N PRO A 314 -6.10 4.81 16.62
CA PRO A 314 -6.97 5.05 15.47
C PRO A 314 -6.19 5.55 14.25
N GLY A 315 -6.90 5.79 13.14
CA GLY A 315 -6.28 6.08 11.85
C GLY A 315 -5.46 7.38 11.77
N LEU A 316 -5.80 8.38 12.60
CA LEU A 316 -5.08 9.64 12.71
C LEU A 316 -4.62 9.84 14.16
N THR A 317 -3.33 10.08 14.37
CA THR A 317 -2.77 10.48 15.66
C THR A 317 -2.00 11.78 15.48
N LEU A 318 -2.38 12.81 16.23
CA LEU A 318 -1.68 14.09 16.27
C LEU A 318 -0.73 14.06 17.46
N HIS A 319 0.56 14.19 17.21
CA HIS A 319 1.56 14.26 18.27
C HIS A 319 1.88 15.72 18.56
N MET A 320 1.67 16.13 19.80
CA MET A 320 1.88 17.50 20.26
C MET A 320 2.81 17.51 21.48
N PRO A 321 3.61 18.56 21.71
CA PRO A 321 4.40 18.64 22.93
C PRO A 321 3.47 18.73 24.16
N GLU A 322 3.82 18.08 25.27
CA GLU A 322 2.99 18.10 26.48
C GLU A 322 2.82 19.52 27.04
N ILE A 323 3.85 20.36 26.93
CA ILE A 323 3.79 21.76 27.36
C ILE A 323 3.73 22.64 26.11
N PRO A 324 2.71 23.52 25.96
CA PRO A 324 1.64 23.86 26.91
C PRO A 324 0.33 23.06 26.75
N PHE A 325 0.22 22.14 25.79
CA PHE A 325 -1.07 21.60 25.32
C PHE A 325 -1.71 20.51 26.20
N GLY A 326 -0.94 19.93 27.11
CA GLY A 326 -1.39 18.87 27.99
C GLY A 326 -2.51 19.34 28.91
N GLY A 327 -3.62 18.59 28.93
CA GLY A 327 -4.78 18.87 29.77
C GLY A 327 -5.82 19.81 29.18
N PHE A 328 -5.63 20.29 27.95
CA PHE A 328 -6.69 21.01 27.22
C PHE A 328 -7.82 20.08 26.76
N ASP A 329 -9.05 20.61 26.75
CA ASP A 329 -10.25 19.91 26.25
C ASP A 329 -10.38 20.08 24.74
N TRP A 330 -9.63 19.26 24.01
CA TRP A 330 -9.61 19.29 22.55
C TRP A 330 -10.93 18.79 21.95
N LYS A 331 -11.52 19.59 21.07
CA LYS A 331 -12.75 19.26 20.34
C LYS A 331 -12.46 18.96 18.88
N TYR A 332 -13.24 18.07 18.30
CA TYR A 332 -13.09 17.67 16.91
C TYR A 332 -14.32 18.08 16.09
N ARG A 333 -14.07 18.54 14.87
CA ARG A 333 -15.10 18.85 13.88
C ARG A 333 -14.69 18.30 12.52
N GLY A 334 -15.53 17.46 11.92
CA GLY A 334 -15.39 17.15 10.50
C GLY A 334 -16.03 18.25 9.65
N ALA A 335 -15.29 18.80 8.70
CA ALA A 335 -15.81 19.79 7.75
C ALA A 335 -15.11 19.68 6.40
N ASN A 336 -15.73 20.22 5.35
CA ASN A 336 -15.09 20.42 4.06
C ASN A 336 -14.15 21.64 4.17
N LEU A 337 -12.86 21.44 3.90
CA LEU A 337 -11.82 22.47 4.01
C LEU A 337 -11.27 22.88 2.64
N CYS A 338 -12.02 22.68 1.54
CA CYS A 338 -11.59 23.08 0.20
C CYS A 338 -11.40 24.60 0.04
N ALA A 339 -12.16 25.41 0.79
CA ALA A 339 -12.13 26.88 0.76
C ALA A 339 -11.84 27.47 2.15
N TRP A 340 -10.94 26.84 2.91
CA TRP A 340 -10.57 27.29 4.26
C TRP A 340 -9.96 28.71 4.29
N GLU A 341 -9.59 29.28 3.14
CA GLU A 341 -9.06 30.63 2.99
C GLU A 341 -10.15 31.68 3.21
N ASP A 342 -11.38 31.37 2.83
CA ASP A 342 -12.56 32.24 2.94
C ASP A 342 -13.15 32.27 4.38
N GLY A 343 -12.57 31.48 5.29
CA GLY A 343 -13.04 31.30 6.66
C GLY A 343 -14.08 30.18 6.82
N LEU A 344 -14.33 29.82 8.08
CA LEU A 344 -15.24 28.72 8.42
C LEU A 344 -16.57 29.23 8.99
N PHE A 345 -17.64 28.48 8.72
CA PHE A 345 -18.92 28.63 9.40
C PHE A 345 -19.39 27.28 9.97
N PRO A 346 -19.54 27.13 11.30
CA PRO A 346 -19.24 28.12 12.34
C PRO A 346 -17.73 28.46 12.43
N PRO A 347 -17.38 29.63 13.01
CA PRO A 347 -15.99 30.04 13.19
C PRO A 347 -15.20 29.03 14.03
N LEU A 348 -13.89 29.07 13.89
CA LEU A 348 -12.97 28.15 14.56
C LEU A 348 -12.97 28.40 16.08
N GLY A 349 -13.21 27.37 16.88
CA GLY A 349 -13.14 27.44 18.34
C GLY A 349 -11.72 27.35 18.89
N GLU A 350 -11.48 27.88 20.09
CA GLU A 350 -10.24 27.60 20.84
C GLU A 350 -10.11 26.10 21.14
N HIS A 351 -8.92 25.54 20.94
CA HIS A 351 -8.64 24.11 21.09
C HIS A 351 -9.59 23.22 20.25
N GLU A 352 -10.03 23.72 19.09
CA GLU A 352 -10.79 22.96 18.11
C GLU A 352 -9.88 22.48 16.98
N ILE A 353 -10.04 21.21 16.61
CA ILE A 353 -9.35 20.58 15.49
C ILE A 353 -10.40 20.25 14.43
N VAL A 354 -10.31 20.94 13.29
CA VAL A 354 -11.20 20.74 12.15
C VAL A 354 -10.50 19.89 11.10
N ILE A 355 -11.15 18.81 10.67
CA ILE A 355 -10.55 17.80 9.79
C ILE A 355 -11.42 17.62 8.56
N ASP A 356 -10.79 17.71 7.39
CA ASP A 356 -11.35 17.20 6.14
C ASP A 356 -10.70 15.86 5.81
N PRO A 357 -11.38 14.73 6.09
CA PRO A 357 -10.83 13.41 5.80
C PRO A 357 -10.79 13.07 4.31
N GLY A 358 -11.50 13.80 3.45
CA GLY A 358 -11.50 13.57 2.00
C GLY A 358 -10.21 14.03 1.32
N HIS A 359 -9.70 15.18 1.75
CA HIS A 359 -8.47 15.77 1.18
C HIS A 359 -7.27 15.71 2.13
N GLY A 360 -7.45 15.27 3.39
CA GLY A 360 -6.38 15.20 4.37
C GLY A 360 -5.94 16.59 4.85
N ARG A 361 -6.90 17.50 5.00
CA ARG A 361 -6.68 18.87 5.47
C ARG A 361 -7.04 19.00 6.94
N LEU A 362 -6.26 19.80 7.65
CA LEU A 362 -6.35 20.01 9.08
C LEU A 362 -6.27 21.50 9.40
N LEU A 363 -7.20 21.98 10.21
CA LEU A 363 -7.16 23.33 10.78
C LEU A 363 -7.18 23.21 12.30
N ILE A 364 -6.20 23.82 12.98
CA ILE A 364 -6.13 23.82 14.44
C ILE A 364 -6.30 25.24 14.97
N GLY A 365 -7.26 25.42 15.86
CA GLY A 365 -7.48 26.67 16.58
C GLY A 365 -6.64 26.72 17.85
N ALA A 366 -5.68 27.65 17.89
CA ALA A 366 -4.89 27.92 19.09
C ALA A 366 -5.52 29.08 19.88
N GLY A 367 -5.61 28.89 21.20
CA GLY A 367 -5.96 29.94 22.15
C GLY A 367 -4.72 30.73 22.56
N GLY A 368 -4.89 31.66 23.49
CA GLY A 368 -3.77 32.41 24.06
C GLY A 368 -3.70 33.87 23.61
N GLY A 369 -3.28 34.74 24.53
CA GLY A 369 -3.25 36.18 24.32
C GLY A 369 -2.19 36.66 23.31
N ASP A 370 -1.19 35.83 23.01
CA ASP A 370 -0.10 36.11 22.07
C ASP A 370 0.29 34.85 21.26
N ARG A 371 0.77 35.04 20.03
CA ARG A 371 1.18 33.99 19.07
C ARG A 371 2.22 33.01 19.64
N SER A 372 3.12 33.48 20.50
CA SER A 372 4.22 32.68 21.07
C SER A 372 3.80 31.74 22.20
N ALA A 373 2.60 31.93 22.76
CA ALA A 373 2.12 31.12 23.87
C ALA A 373 1.71 29.71 23.40
N GLU A 374 0.96 29.63 22.29
CA GLU A 374 0.39 28.38 21.79
C GLU A 374 0.68 28.14 20.31
N ALA A 375 0.47 29.12 19.43
CA ALA A 375 0.55 28.91 17.98
C ALA A 375 1.97 28.56 17.49
N GLU A 376 3.01 29.26 17.94
CA GLU A 376 4.41 28.96 17.57
C GLU A 376 4.90 27.59 18.11
N PRO A 377 4.68 27.24 19.40
CA PRO A 377 4.99 25.90 19.91
C PRO A 377 4.27 24.79 19.15
N LEU A 378 3.01 25.00 18.77
CA LEU A 378 2.26 24.03 17.98
C LEU A 378 2.88 23.85 16.59
N ALA A 379 3.21 24.96 15.92
CA ALA A 379 3.79 24.92 14.59
C ALA A 379 5.16 24.23 14.53
N ALA A 380 5.97 24.40 15.56
CA ALA A 380 7.28 23.76 15.66
C ALA A 380 7.22 22.29 16.12
N GLY A 381 6.20 21.94 16.91
CA GLY A 381 6.10 20.65 17.61
C GLY A 381 5.06 19.67 17.07
N LEU A 382 4.28 20.03 16.05
CA LEU A 382 3.26 19.13 15.50
C LEU A 382 3.89 18.04 14.62
N TYR A 383 3.64 16.78 14.99
CA TYR A 383 3.83 15.63 14.10
C TYR A 383 2.51 14.89 13.92
N VAL A 384 2.40 14.12 12.85
CA VAL A 384 1.20 13.35 12.55
C VAL A 384 1.60 11.92 12.21
N SER A 385 0.81 10.97 12.72
CA SER A 385 0.73 9.63 12.17
C SER A 385 -0.62 9.46 11.48
N ALA A 386 -0.60 9.17 10.19
CA ALA A 386 -1.79 9.12 9.37
C ALA A 386 -1.89 7.81 8.60
N THR A 387 -3.10 7.29 8.51
CA THR A 387 -3.43 6.07 7.78
C THR A 387 -4.10 6.42 6.47
N HIS A 388 -3.65 5.80 5.38
CA HIS A 388 -4.27 5.90 4.07
C HIS A 388 -4.53 4.51 3.48
N GLY A 389 -5.42 4.42 2.50
CA GLY A 389 -5.74 3.18 1.81
C GLY A 389 -4.92 3.00 0.54
N PHE A 390 -4.47 1.77 0.26
CA PHE A 390 -3.95 1.41 -1.05
C PHE A 390 -4.18 -0.08 -1.36
N SER A 391 -4.03 -0.47 -2.62
CA SER A 391 -4.15 -1.89 -3.01
C SER A 391 -2.97 -2.71 -2.47
N GLY A 392 -3.27 -3.78 -1.72
CA GLY A 392 -2.26 -4.70 -1.21
C GLY A 392 -2.86 -5.85 -0.42
N SER A 393 -2.01 -6.77 0.07
CA SER A 393 -2.43 -7.90 0.91
C SER A 393 -1.29 -8.39 1.81
N THR A 394 -1.37 -9.62 2.30
CA THR A 394 -0.27 -10.36 2.94
C THR A 394 0.83 -10.74 1.93
N LEU A 395 0.48 -10.92 0.65
CA LEU A 395 1.44 -11.27 -0.41
C LEU A 395 2.37 -10.11 -0.82
N GLY A 396 2.03 -8.89 -0.40
CA GLY A 396 2.79 -7.68 -0.69
C GLY A 396 1.91 -6.49 -1.10
N THR A 397 2.60 -5.45 -1.55
CA THR A 397 2.02 -4.19 -2.02
C THR A 397 2.89 -3.59 -3.12
N THR A 398 2.35 -2.61 -3.84
CA THR A 398 3.05 -1.84 -4.87
C THR A 398 3.29 -0.41 -4.36
N GLY A 399 4.46 0.15 -4.65
CA GLY A 399 4.89 1.47 -4.18
C GLY A 399 5.55 1.47 -2.80
N ALA A 400 5.97 2.65 -2.35
CA ALA A 400 6.63 2.91 -1.06
C ALA A 400 5.67 2.89 0.14
N GLN A 401 4.93 1.80 0.31
CA GLN A 401 4.05 1.65 1.47
C GLN A 401 4.86 1.23 2.72
N PRO A 402 4.48 1.68 3.94
CA PRO A 402 5.11 1.26 5.18
C PRO A 402 4.73 -0.21 5.47
N ILE A 403 5.61 -1.13 5.08
CA ILE A 403 5.43 -2.57 5.25
C ILE A 403 6.45 -3.16 6.22
N PRO A 404 6.13 -4.28 6.88
CA PRO A 404 7.13 -5.08 7.57
C PRO A 404 8.21 -5.56 6.58
N ARG A 405 9.48 -5.40 6.96
CA ARG A 405 10.65 -5.86 6.20
C ARG A 405 11.50 -6.79 7.06
N ALA A 406 12.32 -7.61 6.40
CA ALA A 406 13.32 -8.43 7.08
C ALA A 406 14.37 -7.55 7.75
N ASP A 407 15.00 -8.08 8.80
CA ASP A 407 16.04 -7.37 9.54
C ASP A 407 17.20 -6.92 8.64
N ALA A 408 17.82 -5.80 9.00
CA ALA A 408 18.96 -5.28 8.27
C ALA A 408 20.18 -6.22 8.41
N PRO A 409 20.98 -6.39 7.35
CA PRO A 409 22.20 -7.18 7.45
C PRO A 409 23.21 -6.52 8.40
N PRO A 410 24.13 -7.30 9.01
CA PRO A 410 25.17 -6.76 9.86
C PRO A 410 26.07 -5.78 9.09
N GLY A 411 26.48 -4.68 9.73
CA GLY A 411 27.28 -3.62 9.10
C GLY A 411 26.49 -2.53 8.37
N THR A 412 25.16 -2.51 8.54
CA THR A 412 24.28 -1.46 8.00
C THR A 412 24.55 -0.09 8.66
N LEU A 413 24.59 0.96 7.83
CA LEU A 413 24.70 2.36 8.25
C LEU A 413 23.29 2.90 8.52
N GLU A 414 22.99 3.19 9.78
CA GLU A 414 21.70 3.75 10.19
C GLU A 414 21.67 5.27 9.98
N VAL A 415 20.56 5.76 9.42
CA VAL A 415 20.26 7.18 9.25
C VAL A 415 18.96 7.50 9.99
N ASN A 416 19.00 8.56 10.80
CA ASN A 416 17.82 9.05 11.50
C ASN A 416 17.82 10.59 11.49
N PHE A 417 16.79 11.17 10.89
CA PHE A 417 16.61 12.63 10.74
C PHE A 417 16.60 13.36 12.09
N HIS A 418 16.08 12.72 13.14
CA HIS A 418 16.03 13.32 14.47
C HIS A 418 17.42 13.46 15.13
N ILE A 419 18.40 12.66 14.69
CA ILE A 419 19.78 12.69 15.18
C ILE A 419 20.63 13.61 14.30
N ASP A 420 20.56 13.39 12.98
CA ASP A 420 21.26 14.20 11.98
C ASP A 420 20.34 14.39 10.77
N GLN A 421 19.86 15.63 10.59
CA GLN A 421 19.00 16.01 9.45
C GLN A 421 19.72 15.85 8.11
N ASN A 422 21.06 15.91 8.10
CA ASN A 422 21.90 15.69 6.92
C ASN A 422 22.51 14.28 6.90
N GLY A 423 22.06 13.37 7.76
CA GLY A 423 22.67 12.05 7.94
C GLY A 423 22.76 11.26 6.64
N LEU A 424 21.68 11.22 5.84
CA LEU A 424 21.69 10.55 4.54
C LEU A 424 22.73 11.14 3.59
N ARG A 425 22.77 12.48 3.49
CA ARG A 425 23.74 13.21 2.67
C ARG A 425 25.18 12.93 3.12
N ASN A 426 25.42 12.96 4.42
CA ASN A 426 26.73 12.75 5.02
C ASN A 426 27.24 11.32 4.77
N GLN A 427 26.37 10.31 4.86
CA GLN A 427 26.72 8.92 4.56
C GLN A 427 27.01 8.70 3.08
N LEU A 428 26.21 9.29 2.19
CA LEU A 428 26.41 9.17 0.74
C LEU A 428 27.66 9.92 0.25
N ASN A 429 28.06 11.01 0.90
CA ASN A 429 29.33 11.70 0.61
C ASN A 429 30.57 10.92 1.09
N ASN A 430 30.41 10.03 2.05
CA ASN A 430 31.51 9.29 2.68
C ASN A 430 31.34 7.77 2.49
N LEU A 431 30.97 7.35 1.28
CA LEU A 431 30.84 5.94 0.95
C LEU A 431 32.21 5.24 1.08
N PRO A 432 32.32 4.12 1.81
CA PRO A 432 33.63 3.50 2.02
C PRO A 432 34.12 2.83 0.74
N GLY A 433 35.39 3.06 0.40
CA GLY A 433 36.01 2.61 -0.85
C GLY A 433 36.57 1.18 -0.86
N ASN A 434 36.73 0.54 0.30
CA ASN A 434 37.32 -0.80 0.41
C ASN A 434 36.30 -1.83 0.95
N GLY A 435 36.24 -3.01 0.35
CA GLY A 435 35.43 -4.16 0.79
C GLY A 435 34.57 -4.77 -0.32
N GLY A 436 34.38 -6.09 -0.32
CA GLY A 436 33.57 -6.81 -1.32
C GLY A 436 32.06 -6.76 -1.05
N ASP A 437 31.65 -6.50 0.20
CA ASP A 437 30.24 -6.47 0.58
C ASP A 437 29.57 -5.13 0.20
N PRO A 438 28.27 -5.15 -0.18
CA PRO A 438 27.52 -3.95 -0.53
C PRO A 438 27.40 -2.99 0.66
N VAL A 439 27.42 -1.68 0.39
CA VAL A 439 27.08 -0.66 1.41
C VAL A 439 25.58 -0.67 1.63
N VAL A 440 25.14 -0.92 2.85
CA VAL A 440 23.72 -0.85 3.19
C VAL A 440 23.49 0.40 4.04
N ILE A 441 22.60 1.28 3.59
CA ILE A 441 22.14 2.46 4.32
C ILE A 441 20.66 2.23 4.64
N GLU A 442 20.32 2.20 5.93
CA GLU A 442 18.94 2.06 6.39
C GLU A 442 18.43 3.36 7.02
N ILE A 443 17.30 3.86 6.52
CA ILE A 443 16.64 5.06 7.05
C ILE A 443 15.59 4.64 8.09
N GLY A 444 15.80 5.04 9.34
CA GLY A 444 15.03 4.62 10.51
C GLY A 444 13.75 5.41 10.81
N ASP A 445 13.47 6.47 10.05
CA ASP A 445 12.33 7.37 10.25
C ASP A 445 11.43 7.49 9.00
N SER A 446 10.37 8.30 9.07
CA SER A 446 9.43 8.55 7.94
C SER A 446 9.32 10.04 7.62
N LEU A 447 10.42 10.77 7.82
CA LEU A 447 10.50 12.20 7.54
C LEU A 447 11.03 12.47 6.12
N ILE A 448 11.07 13.75 5.78
CA ILE A 448 11.61 14.23 4.51
C ILE A 448 13.12 14.44 4.67
N HIS A 449 13.91 13.70 3.89
CA HIS A 449 15.35 13.84 3.78
C HIS A 449 15.66 14.64 2.51
N GLU A 450 16.17 15.85 2.66
CA GLU A 450 16.61 16.66 1.53
C GLU A 450 17.97 16.17 1.03
N LEU A 451 18.05 15.90 -0.26
CA LEU A 451 19.27 15.39 -0.88
C LEU A 451 19.76 16.33 -1.97
N ASP A 452 20.89 16.97 -1.68
CA ASP A 452 21.58 17.88 -2.60
C ASP A 452 22.96 17.35 -2.96
N ILE A 453 22.97 16.13 -3.50
CA ILE A 453 24.18 15.48 -4.02
C ILE A 453 23.84 14.72 -5.30
N ALA A 454 24.60 14.98 -6.36
CA ALA A 454 24.67 14.18 -7.57
C ALA A 454 25.85 14.63 -8.45
N PRO A 455 26.45 13.76 -9.27
CA PRO A 455 26.32 12.29 -9.33
C PRO A 455 27.25 11.55 -8.34
N LEU A 456 26.95 10.28 -8.02
CA LEU A 456 27.69 9.44 -7.06
C LEU A 456 28.65 8.46 -7.76
N ALA A 457 29.94 8.58 -7.43
CA ALA A 457 30.99 7.63 -7.80
C ALA A 457 31.00 6.44 -6.82
N LEU A 458 30.83 5.22 -7.33
CA LEU A 458 30.71 4.02 -6.51
C LEU A 458 31.91 3.08 -6.69
N HIS A 459 32.54 2.71 -5.57
CA HIS A 459 33.58 1.68 -5.53
C HIS A 459 33.04 0.26 -5.27
N ARG A 460 31.75 0.15 -4.92
CA ARG A 460 31.05 -1.11 -4.62
C ARG A 460 29.54 -0.91 -4.66
N SER A 461 28.81 -2.02 -4.65
CA SER A 461 27.34 -2.02 -4.69
C SER A 461 26.73 -1.21 -3.53
N LEU A 462 25.61 -0.54 -3.78
CA LEU A 462 24.92 0.34 -2.83
C LEU A 462 23.48 -0.12 -2.65
N TRP A 463 23.03 -0.25 -1.40
CA TRP A 463 21.66 -0.56 -1.05
C TRP A 463 21.12 0.49 -0.08
N ILE A 464 20.19 1.32 -0.56
CA ILE A 464 19.47 2.29 0.27
C ILE A 464 18.09 1.70 0.55
N ARG A 465 17.76 1.51 1.82
CA ARG A 465 16.49 0.91 2.24
C ARG A 465 15.80 1.70 3.34
N ALA A 466 14.47 1.65 3.33
CA ALA A 466 13.66 2.04 4.46
C ALA A 466 13.69 0.96 5.55
N ALA A 467 13.70 1.36 6.82
CA ALA A 467 13.49 0.44 7.93
C ALA A 467 12.07 -0.17 7.91
N SER A 468 11.89 -1.27 8.63
CA SER A 468 10.61 -1.98 8.75
C SER A 468 9.50 -1.05 9.24
N GLY A 469 8.37 -1.00 8.51
CA GLY A 469 7.22 -0.15 8.82
C GLY A 469 7.43 1.35 8.61
N ARG A 470 8.54 1.77 7.98
CA ARG A 470 8.84 3.18 7.69
C ARG A 470 8.60 3.53 6.22
N ARG A 471 8.31 4.81 5.98
CA ARG A 471 8.14 5.41 4.65
C ARG A 471 8.91 6.75 4.57
N PRO A 472 10.24 6.70 4.42
CA PRO A 472 11.04 7.90 4.25
C PRO A 472 10.76 8.55 2.88
N ILE A 473 10.73 9.88 2.86
CA ILE A 473 10.61 10.68 1.64
C ILE A 473 11.98 11.28 1.35
N ILE A 474 12.54 11.00 0.18
CA ILE A 474 13.78 11.62 -0.30
C ILE A 474 13.39 12.72 -1.28
N LYS A 475 13.60 13.97 -0.86
CA LYS A 475 13.33 15.16 -1.66
C LYS A 475 14.63 15.60 -2.34
N LEU A 476 14.74 15.35 -3.65
CA LEU A 476 15.93 15.62 -4.43
C LEU A 476 16.02 17.10 -4.80
N LYS A 477 17.16 17.75 -4.55
CA LYS A 477 17.47 19.08 -5.10
C LYS A 477 18.12 19.00 -6.48
N GLN A 478 18.70 17.87 -6.84
CA GLN A 478 19.27 17.60 -8.17
C GLN A 478 19.06 16.13 -8.56
N PRO A 479 19.02 15.79 -9.86
CA PRO A 479 18.80 14.41 -10.33
C PRO A 479 19.87 13.44 -9.83
N LEU A 480 19.46 12.26 -9.36
CA LEU A 480 20.37 11.20 -8.95
C LEU A 480 21.13 10.61 -10.14
N GLY A 481 22.38 10.27 -9.91
CA GLY A 481 23.21 9.59 -10.90
C GLY A 481 24.19 8.64 -10.23
N PHE A 482 24.37 7.46 -10.82
CA PHE A 482 25.29 6.44 -10.33
C PHE A 482 26.28 6.05 -11.42
N TYR A 483 27.56 5.96 -11.06
CA TYR A 483 28.62 5.52 -11.97
C TYR A 483 29.76 4.84 -11.21
N PRO A 484 30.57 4.00 -11.86
CA PRO A 484 31.73 3.37 -11.24
C PRO A 484 32.79 4.42 -10.95
N ALA A 485 33.43 4.35 -9.79
CA ALA A 485 34.50 5.29 -9.43
C ALA A 485 35.77 5.11 -10.27
N ASP A 486 35.97 3.93 -10.86
CA ASP A 486 37.03 3.65 -11.83
C ASP A 486 36.44 2.83 -12.99
N VAL A 487 36.67 3.30 -14.21
CA VAL A 487 36.16 2.72 -15.47
C VAL A 487 37.32 2.23 -16.35
N THR A 488 38.55 2.71 -16.17
CA THR A 488 39.68 2.45 -17.06
C THR A 488 40.86 1.73 -16.40
N GLY A 489 40.87 1.65 -15.07
CA GLY A 489 41.92 0.97 -14.31
C GLY A 489 41.89 -0.55 -14.41
N PRO A 490 42.91 -1.24 -13.85
CA PRO A 490 43.11 -2.67 -14.02
C PRO A 490 41.99 -3.54 -13.42
N ASP A 491 41.28 -3.05 -12.41
CA ASP A 491 40.17 -3.75 -11.74
C ASP A 491 38.78 -3.24 -12.18
N ALA A 492 38.72 -2.32 -13.15
CA ALA A 492 37.49 -1.65 -13.56
C ALA A 492 36.44 -2.63 -14.12
N GLU A 493 36.85 -3.64 -14.89
CA GLU A 493 35.93 -4.65 -15.44
C GLU A 493 35.24 -5.47 -14.34
N ALA A 494 35.99 -5.87 -13.30
CA ALA A 494 35.44 -6.60 -12.17
C ALA A 494 34.48 -5.71 -11.34
N LEU A 495 34.82 -4.43 -11.18
CA LEU A 495 33.93 -3.46 -10.54
C LEU A 495 32.63 -3.30 -11.34
N MET A 496 32.73 -3.00 -12.64
CA MET A 496 31.58 -2.79 -13.51
C MET A 496 30.64 -4.00 -13.53
N ASN A 497 31.17 -5.22 -13.62
CA ASN A 497 30.39 -6.46 -13.62
C ASN A 497 29.67 -6.76 -12.28
N SER A 498 30.12 -6.17 -11.18
CA SER A 498 29.58 -6.45 -9.83
C SER A 498 28.79 -5.28 -9.23
N LEU A 499 28.75 -4.14 -9.92
CA LEU A 499 28.21 -2.90 -9.38
C LEU A 499 26.69 -2.82 -9.54
N ASN A 500 25.98 -3.07 -8.44
CA ASN A 500 24.53 -3.02 -8.36
C ASN A 500 24.08 -1.93 -7.39
N VAL A 501 23.02 -1.20 -7.75
CA VAL A 501 22.34 -0.27 -6.85
C VAL A 501 20.94 -0.76 -6.57
N ARG A 502 20.57 -0.88 -5.30
CA ARG A 502 19.22 -1.25 -4.86
C ARG A 502 18.59 -0.14 -4.04
N LEU A 503 17.44 0.32 -4.49
CA LEU A 503 16.57 1.25 -3.78
C LEU A 503 15.36 0.47 -3.30
N GLU A 504 15.13 0.44 -1.98
CA GLU A 504 14.06 -0.35 -1.39
C GLU A 504 13.18 0.44 -0.43
N GLY A 505 11.86 0.51 -0.71
CA GLY A 505 10.90 1.11 0.22
C GLY A 505 10.91 2.63 0.28
N LEU A 506 11.47 3.31 -0.72
CA LEU A 506 11.71 4.76 -0.70
C LEU A 506 10.67 5.51 -1.53
N TYR A 507 10.17 6.63 -1.00
CA TYR A 507 9.42 7.60 -1.79
C TYR A 507 10.39 8.68 -2.27
N ILE A 508 10.63 8.79 -3.57
CA ILE A 508 11.59 9.74 -4.15
C ILE A 508 10.81 10.78 -4.94
N THR A 509 11.03 12.05 -4.64
CA THR A 509 10.36 13.19 -5.27
C THR A 509 11.32 14.34 -5.53
N TRP A 510 10.87 15.29 -6.32
CA TRP A 510 11.55 16.52 -6.71
C TRP A 510 11.35 17.60 -5.66
N ASP A 511 12.39 18.38 -5.43
CA ASP A 511 12.24 19.70 -4.85
C ASP A 511 11.75 20.68 -5.91
N LYS A 512 10.46 21.03 -5.87
CA LYS A 512 9.82 21.97 -6.80
C LYS A 512 10.48 23.36 -6.76
N ASP A 513 11.11 23.72 -5.64
CA ASP A 513 11.78 25.01 -5.47
C ASP A 513 13.23 25.01 -5.96
N SER A 514 13.77 23.84 -6.33
CA SER A 514 15.14 23.73 -6.82
C SER A 514 15.29 24.25 -8.25
N PRO A 515 16.34 25.03 -8.56
CA PRO A 515 16.61 25.48 -9.93
C PRO A 515 16.85 24.31 -10.91
N TYR A 516 17.33 23.16 -10.43
CA TYR A 516 17.53 21.98 -11.28
C TYR A 516 16.21 21.38 -11.76
N PHE A 517 15.15 21.50 -10.97
CA PHE A 517 13.83 20.94 -11.28
C PHE A 517 12.84 21.98 -11.81
N ALA A 518 13.31 23.19 -12.12
CA ALA A 518 12.50 24.27 -12.68
C ALA A 518 11.98 23.97 -14.09
N ALA A 519 12.66 23.09 -14.84
CA ALA A 519 12.13 22.53 -16.07
C ALA A 519 11.41 21.21 -15.77
N ASP A 520 10.16 21.07 -16.21
CA ASP A 520 9.29 19.88 -16.05
C ASP A 520 9.87 18.59 -16.70
N GLU A 521 10.99 18.75 -17.38
CA GLU A 521 11.69 17.77 -18.19
C GLU A 521 12.83 17.05 -17.44
N THR A 522 13.21 17.50 -16.26
CA THR A 522 14.33 16.90 -15.52
C THR A 522 13.90 15.64 -14.76
N PRO A 523 14.67 14.54 -14.84
CA PRO A 523 14.30 13.27 -14.24
C PRO A 523 14.71 13.15 -12.77
N LEU A 524 14.13 12.20 -12.00
CA LEU A 524 14.65 11.87 -10.66
C LEU A 524 15.99 11.16 -10.77
N ILE A 525 16.14 10.28 -11.76
CA ILE A 525 17.37 9.55 -12.05
C ILE A 525 17.83 9.91 -13.45
N ALA A 526 18.99 10.56 -13.56
CA ALA A 526 19.57 11.03 -14.82
C ALA A 526 20.76 10.18 -15.30
N ARG A 527 21.28 9.26 -14.48
CA ARG A 527 22.45 8.44 -14.83
C ARG A 527 22.47 7.09 -14.12
N ALA A 528 22.71 6.01 -14.85
CA ALA A 528 22.86 4.66 -14.32
C ALA A 528 23.90 3.86 -15.11
N ALA A 529 25.19 4.21 -14.95
CA ALA A 529 26.30 3.43 -15.48
C ALA A 529 26.64 2.28 -14.51
N LEU A 530 25.81 1.24 -14.53
CA LEU A 530 25.82 0.13 -13.55
C LEU A 530 25.68 -1.22 -14.26
N ASN A 531 25.88 -2.32 -13.54
CA ASN A 531 25.42 -3.64 -13.99
C ASN A 531 23.89 -3.76 -13.80
N GLU A 532 23.39 -3.40 -12.62
CA GLU A 532 21.94 -3.44 -12.34
C GLU A 532 21.48 -2.31 -11.40
N LEU A 533 20.36 -1.66 -11.75
CA LEU A 533 19.60 -0.76 -10.88
C LEU A 533 18.27 -1.44 -10.50
N ILE A 534 18.11 -1.76 -9.23
CA ILE A 534 16.92 -2.43 -8.67
C ILE A 534 16.10 -1.41 -7.88
N ILE A 535 14.88 -1.14 -8.36
CA ILE A 535 13.89 -0.29 -7.69
C ILE A 535 12.79 -1.21 -7.15
N ASP A 536 12.74 -1.37 -5.83
CA ASP A 536 11.92 -2.39 -5.17
C ASP A 536 11.01 -1.79 -4.11
N ASN A 537 9.69 -1.94 -4.26
CA ASN A 537 8.71 -1.30 -3.37
C ASN A 537 8.95 0.21 -3.19
N CYS A 538 9.36 0.90 -4.25
CA CYS A 538 9.58 2.35 -4.23
C CYS A 538 8.46 3.09 -4.96
N THR A 539 8.31 4.37 -4.64
CA THR A 539 7.50 5.30 -5.43
C THR A 539 8.47 6.34 -5.98
N LEU A 540 8.74 6.25 -7.28
CA LEU A 540 9.32 7.36 -8.03
C LEU A 540 8.14 8.24 -8.43
N ASP A 541 7.95 9.30 -7.66
CA ASP A 541 6.79 10.17 -7.74
C ASP A 541 6.48 10.53 -9.21
N PRO A 542 5.32 10.17 -9.76
CA PRO A 542 4.97 10.52 -11.13
C PRO A 542 4.56 12.00 -11.28
N GLY A 543 4.31 12.72 -10.18
CA GLY A 543 3.88 14.12 -10.17
C GLY A 543 2.43 14.36 -10.62
N SER A 544 1.77 13.37 -11.23
CA SER A 544 0.44 13.49 -11.82
C SER A 544 -0.71 13.25 -10.83
N HIS A 545 -0.61 13.80 -9.62
CA HIS A 545 -1.69 13.74 -8.64
C HIS A 545 -2.83 14.71 -9.01
N GLU A 546 -3.97 14.55 -8.34
CA GLU A 546 -5.10 15.46 -8.45
C GLU A 546 -4.81 16.76 -7.68
N ALA A 547 -4.88 17.88 -8.37
CA ALA A 547 -4.88 19.19 -7.76
C ALA A 547 -6.21 19.45 -7.04
N LEU A 548 -6.23 20.43 -6.15
CA LEU A 548 -7.38 20.74 -5.30
C LEU A 548 -8.61 21.24 -6.06
N ASP A 549 -8.42 21.72 -7.29
CA ASP A 549 -9.50 22.09 -8.21
C ASP A 549 -10.10 20.88 -8.95
N GLY A 550 -9.61 19.67 -8.68
CA GLY A 550 -9.99 18.42 -9.33
C GLY A 550 -9.29 18.18 -10.67
N SER A 551 -8.37 19.06 -11.08
CA SER A 551 -7.58 18.85 -12.30
C SER A 551 -6.43 17.88 -12.05
N ARG A 552 -6.07 17.06 -13.05
CA ARG A 552 -4.89 16.19 -12.96
C ARG A 552 -3.65 16.97 -13.38
N LEU A 553 -2.62 16.98 -12.55
CA LEU A 553 -1.32 17.57 -12.90
C LEU A 553 -0.59 16.73 -13.97
N PRO A 554 0.29 17.35 -14.78
CA PRO A 554 1.08 16.62 -15.76
C PRO A 554 2.07 15.65 -15.09
N ALA A 555 2.36 14.53 -15.77
CA ALA A 555 3.38 13.60 -15.29
C ALA A 555 4.79 14.18 -15.46
N ARG A 556 5.68 13.85 -14.51
CA ARG A 556 7.09 14.21 -14.51
C ARG A 556 7.96 12.96 -14.62
N ARG A 557 9.05 13.06 -15.40
CA ARG A 557 9.87 11.90 -15.81
C ARG A 557 10.61 11.27 -14.63
N ALA A 558 10.34 10.02 -14.31
CA ALA A 558 11.04 9.36 -13.21
C ALA A 558 12.51 9.07 -13.56
N VAL A 559 12.77 8.63 -14.79
CA VAL A 559 14.08 8.17 -15.23
C VAL A 559 14.38 8.71 -16.63
N GLN A 560 15.60 9.21 -16.83
CA GLN A 560 16.16 9.51 -18.15
C GLN A 560 17.56 8.88 -18.25
N LEU A 561 17.75 7.95 -19.18
CA LEU A 561 18.98 7.21 -19.36
C LEU A 561 19.32 7.11 -20.85
N ASP A 562 20.35 7.85 -21.25
CA ASP A 562 20.85 7.84 -22.63
C ASP A 562 22.01 6.84 -22.79
N ASN A 563 22.34 6.54 -24.04
CA ASN A 563 23.45 5.64 -24.39
C ASN A 563 24.85 6.20 -24.11
N THR A 564 24.99 7.46 -23.66
CA THR A 564 26.28 7.98 -23.18
C THR A 564 26.57 7.53 -21.75
N TYR A 565 25.57 6.93 -21.07
CA TYR A 565 25.61 6.53 -19.66
C TYR A 565 26.02 7.70 -18.73
N GLY A 566 25.75 8.94 -19.15
CA GLY A 566 26.16 10.18 -18.49
C GLY A 566 27.67 10.44 -18.48
N PHE A 567 28.45 9.75 -19.31
CA PHE A 567 29.84 10.11 -19.61
C PHE A 567 29.89 11.25 -20.63
N THR A 568 31.07 11.86 -20.78
CA THR A 568 31.25 12.83 -21.86
C THR A 568 31.31 12.09 -23.20
N PRO A 569 30.56 12.52 -24.23
CA PRO A 569 30.61 11.89 -25.54
C PRO A 569 32.04 11.81 -26.10
N ASP A 570 32.38 10.68 -26.72
CA ASP A 570 33.70 10.36 -27.30
C ASP A 570 34.85 10.35 -26.26
N SER A 571 34.53 10.11 -24.98
CA SER A 571 35.53 9.97 -23.93
C SER A 571 36.04 8.54 -23.80
N THR A 572 37.26 8.37 -23.29
CA THR A 572 37.82 7.04 -22.99
C THR A 572 37.01 6.26 -21.96
N GLU A 573 36.26 6.94 -21.10
CA GLU A 573 35.39 6.31 -20.11
C GLU A 573 34.13 5.73 -20.76
N GLU A 574 33.52 6.48 -21.70
CA GLU A 574 32.38 5.98 -22.47
C GLU A 574 32.76 4.76 -23.32
N GLU A 575 33.91 4.82 -24.01
CA GLU A 575 34.42 3.69 -24.81
C GLU A 575 34.78 2.47 -23.94
N ALA A 576 35.26 2.69 -22.71
CA ALA A 576 35.63 1.62 -21.79
C ALA A 576 34.41 0.97 -21.11
N PHE A 577 33.28 1.68 -21.00
CA PHE A 577 32.06 1.15 -20.41
C PHE A 577 31.32 0.24 -21.39
N ASN A 578 31.52 -1.07 -21.25
CA ASN A 578 31.00 -2.10 -22.16
C ASN A 578 29.82 -2.92 -21.58
N GLN A 579 29.21 -2.47 -20.49
CA GLN A 579 28.10 -3.15 -19.85
C GLN A 579 26.75 -2.78 -20.50
N ILE A 580 25.77 -3.66 -20.37
CA ILE A 580 24.36 -3.39 -20.73
C ILE A 580 23.58 -3.29 -19.42
N PRO A 581 23.35 -2.08 -18.88
CA PRO A 581 22.74 -1.95 -17.56
C PRO A 581 21.31 -2.51 -17.55
N ARG A 582 20.99 -3.29 -16.53
CA ARG A 582 19.63 -3.79 -16.29
C ARG A 582 18.89 -2.90 -15.30
N ILE A 583 17.73 -2.38 -15.71
CA ILE A 583 16.84 -1.58 -14.86
C ILE A 583 15.67 -2.46 -14.44
N THR A 584 15.64 -2.86 -13.17
CA THR A 584 14.60 -3.75 -12.62
C THR A 584 13.67 -2.95 -11.72
N VAL A 585 12.42 -2.77 -12.14
CA VAL A 585 11.38 -2.09 -11.37
C VAL A 585 10.37 -3.12 -10.86
N ARG A 586 10.48 -3.46 -9.58
CA ARG A 586 9.67 -4.47 -8.91
C ARG A 586 8.72 -3.84 -7.90
N ARG A 587 7.44 -4.16 -7.97
CA ARG A 587 6.38 -3.74 -7.04
C ARG A 587 6.46 -2.23 -6.74
N SER A 588 6.74 -1.43 -7.76
CA SER A 588 7.01 0.00 -7.61
C SER A 588 6.08 0.82 -8.48
N ILE A 589 5.92 2.09 -8.13
CA ILE A 589 5.18 3.08 -8.93
C ILE A 589 6.22 4.03 -9.50
N CYS A 590 6.17 4.27 -10.81
CA CYS A 590 7.08 5.16 -11.49
C CYS A 590 6.33 6.10 -12.43
N GLY A 591 6.79 7.36 -12.51
CA GLY A 591 6.51 8.24 -13.64
C GLY A 591 7.08 7.72 -14.97
N PRO A 592 7.05 8.53 -16.04
CA PRO A 592 7.55 8.14 -17.35
C PRO A 592 9.04 7.78 -17.32
N LEU A 593 9.42 6.76 -18.10
CA LEU A 593 10.79 6.26 -18.24
C LEU A 593 11.30 6.57 -19.65
N ALA A 594 12.23 7.51 -19.76
CA ALA A 594 12.95 7.79 -20.99
C ALA A 594 14.27 7.00 -20.95
N ILE A 595 14.36 5.89 -21.66
CA ILE A 595 15.51 4.98 -21.62
C ILE A 595 15.83 4.60 -23.06
N ASP A 596 17.10 4.70 -23.47
CA ASP A 596 17.53 4.30 -24.80
C ASP A 596 17.73 2.76 -24.92
N ASP A 597 18.03 2.29 -26.12
CA ASP A 597 18.16 0.88 -26.49
C ASP A 597 19.40 0.17 -25.91
N GLY A 598 20.39 0.91 -25.39
CA GLY A 598 21.55 0.38 -24.68
C GLY A 598 21.26 -0.22 -23.30
N TYR A 599 20.00 -0.18 -22.86
CA TYR A 599 19.55 -0.69 -21.56
C TYR A 599 18.55 -1.83 -21.71
N THR A 600 18.45 -2.66 -20.66
CA THR A 600 17.35 -3.63 -20.52
C THR A 600 16.42 -3.20 -19.39
N LEU A 601 15.11 -3.24 -19.65
CA LEU A 601 14.07 -2.83 -18.69
C LEU A 601 13.22 -4.03 -18.28
N GLN A 602 13.21 -4.34 -16.98
CA GLN A 602 12.38 -5.38 -16.40
C GLN A 602 11.33 -4.78 -15.46
N LEU A 603 10.06 -5.01 -15.78
CA LEU A 603 8.92 -4.50 -15.00
C LEU A 603 8.16 -5.68 -14.37
N ILE A 604 8.10 -5.71 -13.04
CA ILE A 604 7.50 -6.81 -12.26
C ILE A 604 6.50 -6.24 -11.26
N ASP A 605 5.22 -6.57 -11.39
CA ASP A 605 4.13 -6.13 -10.52
C ASP A 605 4.08 -4.59 -10.28
N SER A 606 4.46 -3.81 -11.30
CA SER A 606 4.72 -2.36 -11.19
C SER A 606 3.77 -1.52 -12.03
N ILE A 607 3.63 -0.24 -11.67
CA ILE A 607 2.85 0.75 -12.39
C ILE A 607 3.80 1.77 -13.03
N VAL A 608 3.61 2.03 -14.33
CA VAL A 608 4.30 3.11 -15.04
C VAL A 608 3.25 4.11 -15.52
N ASP A 609 3.41 5.37 -15.14
CA ASP A 609 2.39 6.40 -15.33
C ASP A 609 2.91 7.63 -16.08
N ALA A 610 2.28 7.94 -17.21
CA ALA A 610 2.46 9.15 -17.99
C ALA A 610 1.21 10.03 -18.01
N ALA A 611 0.47 10.06 -16.91
CA ALA A 611 -0.74 10.83 -16.74
C ALA A 611 -1.86 10.52 -17.76
N SER A 612 -1.83 9.35 -18.40
CA SER A 612 -2.75 9.02 -19.52
C SER A 612 -3.75 7.93 -19.13
N GLY A 613 -4.98 8.33 -18.81
CA GLY A 613 -6.09 7.44 -18.46
C GLY A 613 -6.68 6.69 -19.67
N PRO A 614 -7.50 5.64 -19.44
CA PRO A 614 -8.04 4.77 -20.50
C PRO A 614 -8.95 5.46 -21.53
N GLY A 615 -9.39 6.71 -21.28
CA GLY A 615 -10.26 7.48 -22.17
C GLY A 615 -9.53 8.57 -22.96
N ASP A 616 -8.23 8.77 -22.74
CA ASP A 616 -7.49 9.88 -23.33
C ASP A 616 -7.21 9.65 -24.83
N THR A 617 -7.46 10.67 -25.64
CA THR A 617 -7.32 10.60 -27.11
C THR A 617 -5.92 10.96 -27.60
N ALA A 618 -5.12 11.64 -26.77
CA ALA A 618 -3.73 11.99 -27.04
C ALA A 618 -2.84 11.59 -25.86
N PRO A 619 -2.66 10.27 -25.61
CA PRO A 619 -1.85 9.78 -24.50
C PRO A 619 -0.37 10.15 -24.66
N GLU A 620 0.28 10.43 -23.55
CA GLU A 620 1.73 10.66 -23.47
C GLU A 620 2.52 9.34 -23.54
N LEU A 621 3.84 9.45 -23.76
CA LEU A 621 4.74 8.30 -23.79
C LEU A 621 5.23 7.94 -22.38
N ALA A 622 4.81 6.77 -21.89
CA ALA A 622 5.24 6.19 -20.62
C ALA A 622 6.62 5.56 -20.68
N VAL A 623 6.96 4.89 -21.79
CA VAL A 623 8.33 4.41 -22.05
C VAL A 623 8.72 4.78 -23.47
N ARG A 624 9.90 5.40 -23.60
CA ARG A 624 10.40 5.99 -24.86
C ARG A 624 11.92 6.08 -24.86
N ALA A 625 12.50 6.29 -26.04
CA ALA A 625 13.87 6.78 -26.17
C ALA A 625 14.01 8.18 -25.55
N VAL A 626 15.23 8.54 -25.13
CA VAL A 626 15.54 9.86 -24.59
C VAL A 626 15.43 10.93 -25.67
N ASP A 627 16.11 10.69 -26.80
CA ASP A 627 16.13 11.57 -27.94
C ASP A 627 15.10 11.17 -29.01
N ASP A 628 14.49 12.17 -29.65
CA ASP A 628 13.53 11.98 -30.75
C ASP A 628 12.50 10.84 -30.48
N PRO A 629 11.72 10.98 -29.39
CA PRO A 629 10.98 9.88 -28.76
C PRO A 629 9.88 9.27 -29.63
N GLU A 630 9.43 9.97 -30.67
CA GLU A 630 8.42 9.47 -31.61
C GLU A 630 9.05 8.66 -32.77
N ASN A 631 10.35 8.82 -33.04
CA ASN A 631 11.02 8.15 -34.16
C ASN A 631 12.05 7.11 -33.70
N ARG A 632 12.71 7.31 -32.56
CA ARG A 632 13.62 6.32 -31.95
C ARG A 632 12.87 5.30 -31.09
N TRP A 633 13.60 4.29 -30.65
CA TRP A 633 13.09 3.15 -29.89
C TRP A 633 13.74 3.10 -28.51
N GLY A 634 12.96 2.75 -27.49
CA GLY A 634 13.45 2.62 -26.12
C GLY A 634 14.11 1.25 -25.84
N PRO A 635 14.19 0.82 -24.58
CA PRO A 635 14.97 -0.33 -24.17
C PRO A 635 14.33 -1.66 -24.59
N SER A 636 15.08 -2.76 -24.45
CA SER A 636 14.51 -4.11 -24.51
C SER A 636 13.71 -4.41 -23.25
N LEU A 637 12.44 -4.79 -23.41
CA LEU A 637 11.46 -4.89 -22.33
C LEU A 637 11.15 -6.35 -21.93
N SER A 638 11.16 -6.61 -20.62
CA SER A 638 10.64 -7.84 -20.01
C SER A 638 9.55 -7.50 -18.99
N VAL A 639 8.35 -8.10 -19.11
CA VAL A 639 7.20 -7.82 -18.24
C VAL A 639 6.72 -9.07 -17.48
N SER A 640 6.47 -8.92 -16.19
CA SER A 640 5.75 -9.91 -15.38
C SER A 640 4.76 -9.21 -14.46
N GLY A 641 3.56 -8.93 -14.97
CA GLY A 641 2.56 -8.12 -14.28
C GLY A 641 2.91 -6.63 -14.33
N MET A 642 2.13 -5.84 -15.06
CA MET A 642 2.36 -4.38 -15.15
C MET A 642 1.07 -3.67 -15.51
N SER A 643 0.87 -2.45 -15.01
CA SER A 643 -0.14 -1.53 -15.53
C SER A 643 0.54 -0.28 -16.10
N CYS A 644 0.33 0.01 -17.39
CA CYS A 644 0.92 1.15 -18.08
C CYS A 644 -0.14 2.19 -18.44
N PHE A 645 0.01 3.42 -17.92
CA PHE A 645 -0.82 4.59 -18.20
C PHE A 645 -0.13 5.52 -19.19
N GLY A 646 0.00 5.06 -20.43
CA GLY A 646 0.61 5.82 -21.51
C GLY A 646 1.03 4.92 -22.66
N ARG A 647 1.45 5.54 -23.76
CA ARG A 647 2.03 4.86 -24.93
C ARG A 647 3.40 4.30 -24.59
N MET A 648 3.80 3.23 -25.24
CA MET A 648 5.09 2.59 -25.01
C MET A 648 5.76 2.30 -26.36
N ARG A 649 7.00 2.76 -26.53
CA ARG A 649 7.86 2.45 -27.68
C ARG A 649 9.14 1.80 -27.19
N VAL A 650 9.38 0.56 -27.61
CA VAL A 650 10.48 -0.28 -27.12
C VAL A 650 11.13 -1.05 -28.27
N GLU A 651 12.40 -1.43 -28.10
CA GLU A 651 13.14 -2.17 -29.13
C GLU A 651 12.61 -3.60 -29.28
N SER A 652 12.48 -4.33 -28.18
CA SER A 652 11.91 -5.68 -28.14
C SER A 652 11.02 -5.84 -26.90
N ALA A 653 10.10 -6.80 -26.90
CA ALA A 653 9.23 -7.06 -25.75
C ALA A 653 8.91 -8.54 -25.54
N THR A 654 9.01 -8.99 -24.30
CA THR A 654 8.68 -10.36 -23.88
C THR A 654 8.02 -10.35 -22.49
N GLY A 655 7.20 -11.35 -22.19
CA GLY A 655 6.66 -11.53 -20.84
C GLY A 655 5.18 -11.88 -20.76
N GLN A 656 4.55 -11.57 -19.62
CA GLN A 656 3.16 -11.90 -19.37
C GLN A 656 2.45 -10.98 -18.38
N GLY A 657 1.11 -10.96 -18.44
CA GLY A 657 0.25 -10.32 -17.43
C GLY A 657 0.25 -8.79 -17.43
N GLY A 658 0.71 -8.16 -18.51
CA GLY A 658 0.72 -6.71 -18.63
C GLY A 658 -0.64 -6.13 -19.07
N ILE A 659 -0.91 -4.90 -18.66
CA ILE A 659 -2.03 -4.07 -19.14
C ILE A 659 -1.43 -2.83 -19.78
N TRP A 660 -1.61 -2.72 -21.09
CA TRP A 660 -1.32 -1.52 -21.87
C TRP A 660 -2.64 -0.81 -22.19
N LEU A 661 -2.90 0.31 -21.51
CA LEU A 661 -4.13 1.09 -21.76
C LEU A 661 -4.09 1.81 -23.10
N HIS A 662 -2.89 2.17 -23.55
CA HIS A 662 -2.61 2.85 -24.81
C HIS A 662 -1.64 2.04 -25.68
N ARG A 663 -1.34 2.55 -26.87
CA ARG A 663 -0.60 1.80 -27.90
C ARG A 663 0.77 1.32 -27.41
N LEU A 664 1.06 0.04 -27.64
CA LEU A 664 2.39 -0.56 -27.52
C LEU A 664 2.99 -0.72 -28.92
N GLU A 665 4.17 -0.13 -29.14
CA GLU A 665 4.91 -0.26 -30.38
C GLU A 665 6.27 -0.92 -30.12
N VAL A 666 6.49 -2.08 -30.75
CA VAL A 666 7.73 -2.83 -30.65
C VAL A 666 8.47 -2.82 -31.99
N HIS A 667 9.75 -2.44 -31.98
CA HIS A 667 10.58 -2.38 -33.17
C HIS A 667 10.82 -3.77 -33.77
N ASP A 668 11.57 -4.63 -33.06
CA ASP A 668 11.79 -6.02 -33.41
C ASP A 668 10.60 -6.87 -32.92
N ASN A 669 9.58 -6.96 -33.75
CA ASN A 669 8.39 -7.78 -33.50
C ASN A 669 8.57 -9.25 -33.92
N GLN A 670 9.76 -9.65 -34.39
CA GLN A 670 10.08 -11.04 -34.73
C GLN A 670 10.64 -11.80 -33.52
N GLN A 671 11.23 -11.07 -32.57
CA GLN A 671 11.71 -11.61 -31.30
C GLN A 671 10.71 -11.38 -30.15
N GLY A 672 10.75 -12.30 -29.18
CA GLY A 672 9.91 -12.23 -27.98
C GLY A 672 8.48 -12.75 -28.16
N CYS A 673 7.80 -12.94 -27.03
CA CYS A 673 6.39 -13.28 -26.98
C CYS A 673 5.75 -12.65 -25.74
N ILE A 674 4.59 -12.02 -25.91
CA ILE A 674 3.78 -11.54 -24.78
C ILE A 674 2.56 -12.45 -24.62
N SER A 675 2.31 -12.92 -23.41
CA SER A 675 1.18 -13.83 -23.13
C SER A 675 0.27 -13.33 -22.01
N PHE A 676 -1.01 -13.73 -22.05
CA PHE A 676 -1.99 -13.44 -20.99
C PHE A 676 -2.07 -11.96 -20.59
N SER A 677 -2.04 -11.08 -21.59
CA SER A 677 -1.96 -9.63 -21.40
C SER A 677 -3.11 -8.89 -22.07
N TYR A 678 -3.34 -7.64 -21.67
CA TYR A 678 -4.31 -6.74 -22.28
C TYR A 678 -3.60 -5.66 -23.10
N PHE A 679 -4.07 -5.42 -24.33
CA PHE A 679 -3.62 -4.31 -25.18
C PHE A 679 -4.80 -3.44 -25.59
N SER A 680 -4.54 -2.17 -25.90
CA SER A 680 -5.57 -1.21 -26.32
C SER A 680 -6.34 -1.66 -27.57
N GLY A 681 -5.66 -2.34 -28.50
CA GLY A 681 -6.13 -2.71 -29.83
C GLY A 681 -6.07 -1.58 -30.86
N ILE A 682 -5.56 -0.41 -30.49
CA ILE A 682 -5.56 0.80 -31.34
C ILE A 682 -4.12 1.22 -31.63
N GLY A 683 -3.66 0.94 -32.86
CA GLY A 683 -2.30 1.32 -33.30
C GLY A 683 -1.18 0.52 -32.65
N ASP A 684 -1.48 -0.64 -32.05
CA ASP A 684 -0.48 -1.52 -31.46
C ASP A 684 0.37 -2.21 -32.53
N ARG A 685 1.69 -2.18 -32.37
CA ARG A 685 2.67 -2.98 -33.12
C ARG A 685 3.26 -4.00 -32.15
N LEU A 686 2.64 -5.17 -32.10
CA LEU A 686 2.93 -6.22 -31.11
C LEU A 686 3.93 -7.27 -31.64
N PRO A 687 4.72 -7.90 -30.76
CA PRO A 687 5.43 -9.13 -31.08
C PRO A 687 4.44 -10.30 -31.17
N ARG A 688 4.95 -11.53 -31.28
CA ARG A 688 4.11 -12.73 -31.14
C ARG A 688 3.36 -12.67 -29.81
N HIS A 689 2.08 -13.03 -29.82
CA HIS A 689 1.27 -13.00 -28.62
C HIS A 689 0.38 -14.23 -28.48
N HIS A 690 0.15 -14.64 -27.24
CA HIS A 690 -0.63 -15.84 -26.91
C HIS A 690 -1.65 -15.55 -25.81
N ALA A 691 -2.91 -15.90 -26.05
CA ALA A 691 -4.01 -15.72 -25.09
C ALA A 691 -4.13 -14.27 -24.55
N CYS A 692 -3.79 -13.29 -25.36
CA CYS A 692 -3.96 -11.87 -25.03
C CYS A 692 -5.36 -11.37 -25.38
N VAL A 693 -5.75 -10.28 -24.74
CA VAL A 693 -7.05 -9.62 -24.89
C VAL A 693 -6.84 -8.26 -25.53
N LEU A 694 -7.65 -7.94 -26.53
CA LEU A 694 -7.65 -6.64 -27.20
C LEU A 694 -8.81 -5.78 -26.70
N GLY A 695 -8.54 -4.51 -26.40
CA GLY A 695 -9.49 -3.55 -25.85
C GLY A 695 -10.64 -3.19 -26.79
N THR A 696 -10.48 -3.36 -28.10
CA THR A 696 -11.55 -3.18 -29.09
C THR A 696 -12.77 -4.06 -28.84
N ASP A 697 -12.56 -5.23 -28.21
CA ASP A 697 -13.61 -6.22 -27.97
C ASP A 697 -14.07 -6.25 -26.51
N VAL A 698 -13.35 -5.54 -25.62
CA VAL A 698 -13.40 -5.80 -24.18
C VAL A 698 -13.32 -4.50 -23.40
N HIS A 699 -14.32 -4.25 -22.55
CA HIS A 699 -14.33 -3.09 -21.67
C HIS A 699 -13.44 -3.30 -20.43
N ILE A 700 -12.53 -2.34 -20.19
CA ILE A 700 -11.72 -2.23 -18.98
C ILE A 700 -12.16 -1.01 -18.16
N SER A 701 -12.20 -1.16 -16.84
CA SER A 701 -12.52 -0.08 -15.92
C SER A 701 -11.65 -0.15 -14.67
N MET A 702 -11.00 0.96 -14.34
CA MET A 702 -10.16 1.09 -13.15
C MET A 702 -10.90 1.81 -12.03
N ALA A 703 -10.56 1.48 -10.78
CA ALA A 703 -11.12 2.14 -9.60
C ALA A 703 -10.72 3.61 -9.58
N SER A 704 -9.42 3.86 -9.80
CA SER A 704 -8.85 5.16 -10.11
C SER A 704 -7.67 5.01 -11.08
N ASP A 705 -7.46 6.02 -11.91
CA ASP A 705 -6.35 6.21 -12.84
C ASP A 705 -5.46 7.41 -12.49
N ILE A 706 -5.74 8.09 -11.36
CA ILE A 706 -4.99 9.25 -10.88
C ILE A 706 -4.11 8.85 -9.69
N PHE A 707 -2.85 9.24 -9.74
CA PHE A 707 -1.90 9.00 -8.65
C PHE A 707 -2.32 9.71 -7.36
N GLY A 708 -2.06 9.07 -6.21
CA GLY A 708 -2.47 9.58 -4.88
C GLY A 708 -3.84 9.11 -4.42
N GLN A 709 -4.75 8.73 -5.33
CA GLN A 709 -6.04 8.15 -4.94
C GLN A 709 -5.90 6.69 -4.47
N ALA A 710 -6.66 6.29 -3.44
CA ALA A 710 -6.52 4.99 -2.80
C ALA A 710 -6.76 3.78 -3.74
N GLY A 711 -7.61 3.96 -4.77
CA GLY A 711 -7.94 2.95 -5.77
C GLY A 711 -7.02 2.89 -6.99
N TYR A 712 -5.91 3.63 -7.00
CA TYR A 712 -5.06 3.83 -8.16
C TYR A 712 -4.56 2.51 -8.79
N GLY A 713 -4.76 2.35 -10.10
CA GLY A 713 -4.34 1.18 -10.87
C GLY A 713 -5.16 -0.09 -10.67
N ARG A 714 -6.15 -0.08 -9.78
CA ARG A 714 -6.92 -1.29 -9.41
C ARG A 714 -8.06 -1.55 -10.39
N LEU A 715 -8.23 -2.79 -10.84
CA LEU A 715 -9.38 -3.17 -11.66
C LEU A 715 -10.70 -3.20 -10.88
N ARG A 716 -11.76 -2.60 -11.45
CA ARG A 716 -13.14 -2.75 -10.98
C ARG A 716 -13.69 -4.12 -11.39
N LEU A 717 -14.65 -4.65 -10.61
CA LEU A 717 -15.34 -5.90 -10.94
C LEU A 717 -16.23 -5.82 -12.19
N ARG A 718 -16.55 -4.59 -12.64
CA ARG A 718 -17.28 -4.35 -13.88
C ARG A 718 -16.40 -4.49 -15.13
N SER A 719 -15.08 -4.55 -14.97
CA SER A 719 -14.18 -4.93 -16.05
C SER A 719 -14.57 -6.30 -16.57
N HIS A 720 -14.36 -6.51 -17.86
CA HIS A 720 -14.76 -7.75 -18.48
C HIS A 720 -14.02 -8.96 -17.87
N ARG A 721 -14.74 -10.08 -17.77
CA ARG A 721 -14.25 -11.30 -17.11
C ARG A 721 -12.92 -11.83 -17.65
N LYS A 722 -12.64 -11.65 -18.95
CA LYS A 722 -11.35 -12.06 -19.55
C LYS A 722 -10.15 -11.37 -18.89
N ILE A 723 -10.27 -10.09 -18.57
CA ILE A 723 -9.18 -9.32 -17.93
C ILE A 723 -9.01 -9.76 -16.47
N LEU A 724 -10.12 -10.11 -15.81
CA LEU A 724 -10.11 -10.54 -14.41
C LEU A 724 -9.70 -12.00 -14.23
N GLU A 725 -9.92 -12.88 -15.19
CA GLU A 725 -9.77 -14.34 -14.99
C GLU A 725 -8.84 -15.06 -15.98
N GLN A 726 -8.37 -14.41 -17.05
CA GLN A 726 -7.52 -15.04 -18.08
C GLN A 726 -6.10 -14.47 -18.12
N GLY A 727 -5.66 -13.81 -17.04
CA GLY A 727 -4.25 -13.46 -16.82
C GLY A 727 -3.40 -14.69 -16.44
N PRO A 728 -2.11 -14.47 -16.14
CA PRO A 728 -1.22 -15.52 -15.68
C PRO A 728 -1.80 -16.27 -14.47
N GLY A 729 -1.75 -17.60 -14.50
CA GLY A 729 -2.31 -18.44 -13.43
C GLY A 729 -3.85 -18.44 -13.35
N ASN A 730 -4.57 -17.95 -14.37
CA ASN A 730 -6.04 -17.76 -14.37
C ASN A 730 -6.54 -16.72 -13.35
N ASP A 731 -5.73 -15.68 -13.10
CA ASP A 731 -6.12 -14.52 -12.29
C ASP A 731 -6.18 -13.22 -13.11
N ALA A 732 -6.29 -12.08 -12.43
CA ALA A 732 -6.38 -10.77 -13.05
C ALA A 732 -5.05 -10.35 -13.67
N MET A 733 -5.12 -9.70 -14.83
CA MET A 733 -3.98 -9.04 -15.46
C MET A 733 -3.60 -7.75 -14.70
N GLY A 734 -2.38 -7.25 -14.91
CA GLY A 734 -1.92 -5.95 -14.43
C GLY A 734 -0.95 -6.02 -13.25
N ALA A 735 -0.59 -4.85 -12.73
CA ALA A 735 0.36 -4.71 -11.62
C ALA A 735 -0.06 -5.46 -10.35
N PHE A 736 -1.35 -5.73 -10.16
CA PHE A 736 -1.91 -6.36 -8.97
C PHE A 736 -2.29 -7.84 -9.16
N GLY A 737 -1.87 -8.47 -10.27
CA GLY A 737 -2.19 -9.88 -10.55
C GLY A 737 -1.68 -10.83 -9.45
N TYR A 738 -0.52 -10.53 -8.86
CA TYR A 738 0.05 -11.28 -7.74
C TYR A 738 -0.82 -11.31 -6.47
N LEU A 739 -1.83 -10.44 -6.32
CA LEU A 739 -2.74 -10.44 -5.18
C LEU A 739 -3.77 -11.58 -5.21
N LEU A 740 -3.84 -12.31 -6.33
CA LEU A 740 -4.72 -13.45 -6.55
C LEU A 740 -6.20 -13.15 -6.27
N ASN A 741 -6.65 -11.96 -6.67
CA ASN A 741 -7.98 -11.45 -6.33
C ASN A 741 -9.09 -12.35 -6.89
N THR A 742 -8.92 -12.90 -8.09
CA THR A 742 -9.93 -13.77 -8.70
C THR A 742 -10.04 -15.11 -7.99
N HIS A 743 -8.92 -15.68 -7.53
CA HIS A 743 -8.96 -16.87 -6.67
C HIS A 743 -9.73 -16.59 -5.38
N LYS A 744 -9.46 -15.46 -4.70
CA LYS A 744 -10.22 -15.06 -3.50
C LYS A 744 -11.73 -15.02 -3.77
N TRP A 745 -12.15 -14.37 -4.85
CA TRP A 745 -13.55 -14.29 -5.24
C TRP A 745 -14.20 -15.66 -5.51
N LYS A 746 -13.50 -16.53 -6.25
CA LYS A 746 -14.00 -17.87 -6.58
C LYS A 746 -14.10 -18.75 -5.34
N ASN A 747 -13.08 -18.73 -4.49
CA ASN A 747 -13.01 -19.52 -3.26
C ASN A 747 -14.13 -19.14 -2.29
N ILE A 748 -14.37 -17.84 -2.09
CA ILE A 748 -15.49 -17.35 -1.27
C ILE A 748 -16.83 -17.91 -1.80
N ASN A 749 -17.08 -17.80 -3.12
CA ASN A 749 -18.33 -18.27 -3.72
C ASN A 749 -18.51 -19.80 -3.60
N ILE A 750 -17.42 -20.57 -3.69
CA ILE A 750 -17.46 -22.03 -3.47
C ILE A 750 -17.88 -22.31 -2.03
N ARG A 751 -17.28 -21.63 -1.04
CA ARG A 751 -17.58 -21.85 0.38
C ARG A 751 -18.96 -21.35 0.78
N TYR A 752 -19.49 -20.30 0.16
CA TYR A 752 -20.88 -19.89 0.38
C TYR A 752 -21.88 -20.97 0.02
N ARG A 753 -21.66 -21.73 -1.07
CA ARG A 753 -22.53 -22.87 -1.40
C ARG A 753 -22.51 -23.96 -0.33
N GLU A 754 -21.39 -24.10 0.39
CA GLU A 754 -21.23 -25.09 1.46
C GLU A 754 -21.80 -24.61 2.80
N PHE A 755 -21.62 -23.33 3.17
CA PHE A 755 -21.90 -22.82 4.51
C PHE A 755 -23.15 -21.94 4.64
N MET A 756 -23.74 -21.46 3.54
CA MET A 756 -24.96 -20.65 3.60
C MET A 756 -26.24 -21.48 3.75
N PRO A 757 -27.29 -20.92 4.38
CA PRO A 757 -28.62 -21.52 4.39
C PRO A 757 -29.25 -21.54 2.99
N VAL A 758 -30.13 -22.51 2.76
CA VAL A 758 -30.89 -22.62 1.50
C VAL A 758 -31.84 -21.43 1.34
N GLY A 759 -31.91 -20.87 0.14
CA GLY A 759 -32.82 -19.76 -0.19
C GLY A 759 -32.25 -18.36 0.09
N ILE A 760 -31.05 -18.27 0.68
CA ILE A 760 -30.31 -17.01 0.82
C ILE A 760 -29.46 -16.78 -0.42
N GLN A 761 -29.45 -15.53 -0.89
CA GLN A 761 -28.64 -15.10 -2.02
C GLN A 761 -27.51 -14.18 -1.54
N PRO A 762 -26.24 -14.62 -1.61
CA PRO A 762 -25.10 -13.77 -1.31
C PRO A 762 -24.93 -12.68 -2.37
N ILE A 763 -24.79 -11.43 -1.92
CA ILE A 763 -24.39 -10.30 -2.74
C ILE A 763 -23.07 -9.78 -2.21
N LEU A 764 -22.02 -10.04 -2.98
CA LEU A 764 -20.67 -9.58 -2.70
C LEU A 764 -20.50 -8.14 -3.19
N ILE A 765 -20.15 -7.23 -2.29
CA ILE A 765 -20.09 -5.80 -2.57
C ILE A 765 -18.72 -5.26 -2.16
N PRO A 766 -17.83 -4.94 -3.12
CA PRO A 766 -16.57 -4.30 -2.78
C PRO A 766 -16.83 -2.87 -2.30
N VAL A 767 -16.31 -2.54 -1.11
CA VAL A 767 -16.22 -1.16 -0.64
C VAL A 767 -14.98 -0.54 -1.30
N THR A 768 -15.17 0.63 -1.92
CA THR A 768 -14.13 1.38 -2.63
C THR A 768 -13.88 2.69 -1.97
#